data_AF-A0A9P8TZK5-F1
#
_entry.id   AF-A0A9P8TZK5-F1
#
_cell.length_a   1.000
_cell.length_b   1.000
_cell.length_c   1.000
_cell.angle_alpha   90.00
_cell.angle_beta   90.00
_cell.angle_gamma   90.00
#
_symmetry.space_group_name_H-M   'P 1'
#
loop_
_entity.id
_entity.type
_entity.pdbx_description
1 polymer ?
#
loop_
_entity_poly.entity_id
_entity_poly.type
_entity_poly.pdbx_seq_one_letter_code
_entity_poly.pdbx_strand_id
1 'polypeptide(L)'
;MVARSRLVRVLRAPSRRTMGAIGSAASLVPCRSSAPARCLATSAPRLLSRSPAVQHLAKLTSETYPGLERDSRFAPLTAEDVAYFKGVLGGEHAVIDGVNAAAGDDLRPFNEDWMHKYRGQSRLVLKPGSTAEVGEVLRYCNEKKLAVVPQGGNTGLVGGSVPVFDEVIINMGRMNRIHSFDEVSGSLVLDAGCILEVADQYLAERGYIFPLDLGAKGSCHVGGNVATNAGGLRLLRYGSLHGSVLGMEAVLPDGTVMDDLCALRKNNTGYDLKQLFIGGEGTLGIITKLVVQCPQRSAAVNVAFFGLGSFEKAQLAFREAKKQLGEILSAFELMDSRSQQIVHQVKGEERPLEGEHPFYCLIETSGSNGDHDYEKLEKFLEDVLTREIVADGVVAQGESQAKALWSWRESITECIGHGGGVYKYDVSIPLAEMYSLVEDVRRRMGEAGLIGETEEYPVSAVVGYGHMGDSNLHLNVAVRRYEAEVEEALEPFVYEWIEKRHGSISAEHGLGLAKKKFVKYSRNDTVIGLMKQIKNLYDPNCISSGRTCEGYERERVFITGTPETKGRVASHPRKTTPSKKPKASPSPSVKADEPESGSSSGIMGSPQPFQPLAPLTSAWDDYVRLSSGGGTEFPALITALQTNLQNVATHEAAAGNEGCGDGSFGTLLSAMQFPPYAVAELLPVADDAFGMNAQCFVRQKATNAEHDSTESYCAFLFEHDSSGASWRLTAEQMTRLGPHYFASFPNHHFFVRVYRPVAMSIALLSRRDTFLRMPEWTTIPWEQHPKSALDQLFDIILELPSLFERMDGIVHAQATLARRTQAQELLHHCLVVEAQFRQWVHEACRGTEEHPYPFWAEELRSPGGAIPFANAYAFKDGLTGLMFVYYWMAMIPFRFSIEQIHMAIFQPVIDAYPNIWPELPPNLQIDPTHYQDGREMAANICRGLDSVLDSTVQPDMLLGPMTVAMDFYRSLNAASQDGVLEILWLDGFKKRLWAKAQAVTSVLQAHKWTEVTKF
;
A
#
# COMPACT_ATOMS: atom_id res chain seq x y z
N MET A 1 17.34 -20.03 49.18
CA MET A 1 18.61 -19.29 49.36
C MET A 1 19.73 -20.15 48.82
N VAL A 2 20.66 -19.54 48.06
CA VAL A 2 21.75 -20.15 47.26
C VAL A 2 21.33 -20.63 45.87
N ALA A 3 21.46 -19.72 44.88
CA ALA A 3 21.96 -19.95 43.51
C ALA A 3 21.73 -18.68 42.66
N ARG A 4 22.52 -17.63 42.91
CA ARG A 4 22.69 -16.46 42.02
C ARG A 4 24.18 -16.14 41.97
N SER A 5 24.93 -16.81 41.11
CA SER A 5 26.32 -16.47 40.83
C SER A 5 26.76 -17.12 39.50
N ARG A 6 26.46 -16.46 38.38
CA ARG A 6 27.09 -16.69 37.06
C ARG A 6 26.61 -15.64 36.04
N LEU A 7 26.83 -14.35 36.32
CA LEU A 7 26.56 -13.27 35.35
C LEU A 7 27.39 -12.01 35.61
N VAL A 8 28.59 -12.15 36.19
CA VAL A 8 29.53 -11.02 36.37
C VAL A 8 30.92 -11.42 35.89
N ARG A 9 31.12 -11.33 34.58
CA ARG A 9 32.43 -11.15 33.92
C ARG A 9 32.15 -11.03 32.42
N VAL A 10 32.01 -9.81 31.91
CA VAL A 10 32.59 -9.24 30.67
C VAL A 10 31.92 -7.86 30.49
N LEU A 11 32.35 -6.87 31.28
CA LEU A 11 32.24 -5.44 30.94
C LEU A 11 33.51 -4.81 31.53
N ARG A 12 34.49 -4.51 30.69
CA ARG A 12 35.75 -3.87 31.09
C ARG A 12 35.57 -2.35 31.11
N ALA A 13 35.94 -1.70 32.21
CA ALA A 13 36.06 -0.25 32.35
C ALA A 13 37.55 0.14 32.51
N PRO A 14 38.04 1.22 31.87
CA PRO A 14 39.32 1.80 32.23
C PRO A 14 39.16 2.85 33.35
N SER A 15 40.21 2.96 34.16
CA SER A 15 40.31 3.71 35.41
C SER A 15 40.12 5.22 35.28
N ARG A 16 39.29 5.81 36.15
CA ARG A 16 39.16 7.26 36.37
C ARG A 16 40.43 7.84 37.03
N ARG A 17 40.98 8.90 36.44
CA ARG A 17 41.79 9.92 37.15
C ARG A 17 40.88 11.10 37.53
N THR A 18 41.07 11.57 38.75
CA THR A 18 40.38 12.65 39.44
C THR A 18 40.91 14.04 39.04
N MET A 19 40.01 14.98 38.74
CA MET A 19 40.04 16.43 39.03
C MET A 19 38.58 16.90 38.87
N GLY A 20 37.94 17.76 39.66
CA GLY A 20 38.36 18.80 40.59
C GLY A 20 37.30 19.90 40.42
N ALA A 21 36.47 20.10 41.45
CA ALA A 21 35.24 20.91 41.41
C ALA A 21 35.47 22.42 41.39
N ILE A 22 34.67 23.18 40.62
CA ILE A 22 34.18 24.57 40.83
C ILE A 22 32.95 24.70 39.89
N GLY A 23 31.77 25.26 40.18
CA GLY A 23 31.27 26.11 41.26
C GLY A 23 30.39 27.22 40.66
N SER A 24 29.16 27.34 41.18
CA SER A 24 28.24 28.49 41.14
C SER A 24 27.19 28.61 40.01
N ALA A 25 25.98 28.87 40.50
CA ALA A 25 24.73 29.17 39.81
C ALA A 25 24.55 30.68 39.62
N ALA A 26 23.70 31.10 38.66
CA ALA A 26 22.73 32.19 38.84
C ALA A 26 21.80 32.41 37.62
N SER A 27 20.49 32.21 37.88
CA SER A 27 19.32 33.03 37.52
C SER A 27 19.00 33.51 36.09
N LEU A 28 17.78 33.11 35.70
CA LEU A 28 16.86 33.60 34.66
C LEU A 28 16.46 35.08 34.77
N VAL A 29 16.28 35.75 33.63
CA VAL A 29 15.14 36.68 33.31
C VAL A 29 14.95 36.70 31.76
N PRO A 30 13.72 36.67 31.22
CA PRO A 30 13.46 36.66 29.77
C PRO A 30 13.22 38.07 29.20
N CYS A 31 13.61 38.30 27.94
CA CYS A 31 13.20 39.50 27.20
C CYS A 31 12.68 39.10 25.81
N ARG A 32 11.44 39.50 25.51
CA ARG A 32 10.76 39.36 24.22
C ARG A 32 11.20 40.49 23.28
N SER A 33 11.60 40.15 22.06
CA SER A 33 11.36 41.00 20.88
C SER A 33 11.41 40.18 19.59
N SER A 34 10.30 40.19 18.85
CA SER A 34 10.11 39.58 17.54
C SER A 34 10.75 40.42 16.42
N ALA A 35 11.68 39.83 15.69
CA ALA A 35 12.13 40.31 14.36
C ALA A 35 12.47 39.09 13.49
N PRO A 36 12.22 39.13 12.16
CA PRO A 36 12.49 38.01 11.27
C PRO A 36 14.00 37.83 11.14
N ALA A 37 14.53 36.72 11.68
CA ALA A 37 15.94 36.40 11.62
C ALA A 37 16.33 36.07 10.17
N ARG A 38 17.06 36.97 9.51
CA ARG A 38 17.87 36.60 8.34
C ARG A 38 19.11 35.87 8.87
N CYS A 39 19.15 34.55 8.69
CA CYS A 39 20.32 33.75 9.04
C CYS A 39 21.46 34.04 8.06
N LEU A 40 22.37 34.94 8.45
CA LEU A 40 23.69 35.07 7.83
C LEU A 40 24.63 34.07 8.51
N ALA A 41 24.73 32.87 7.95
CA ALA A 41 25.80 31.94 8.32
C ALA A 41 27.08 32.32 7.54
N THR A 42 27.95 33.11 8.16
CA THR A 42 29.35 33.26 7.72
C THR A 42 30.16 32.10 8.29
N SER A 43 29.95 30.89 7.78
CA SER A 43 30.86 29.77 8.02
C SER A 43 31.50 29.41 6.71
N ALA A 44 32.71 29.96 6.48
CA ALA A 44 33.61 29.43 5.46
C ALA A 44 33.78 27.92 5.72
N PRO A 45 33.72 27.07 4.67
CA PRO A 45 33.88 25.63 4.84
C PRO A 45 35.22 25.35 5.51
N ARG A 46 35.22 24.57 6.60
CA ARG A 46 36.45 24.05 7.21
C ARG A 46 37.08 23.07 6.22
N LEU A 47 37.92 23.59 5.33
CA LEU A 47 38.89 22.82 4.56
C LEU A 47 39.92 22.25 5.54
N LEU A 48 39.74 20.99 5.94
CA LEU A 48 40.82 20.23 6.55
C LEU A 48 41.87 19.93 5.45
N SER A 49 43.08 20.40 5.73
CA SER A 49 44.35 20.21 5.02
C SER A 49 44.41 19.00 4.07
N ARG A 50 44.29 19.25 2.76
CA ARG A 50 44.63 18.29 1.70
C ARG A 50 46.13 18.22 1.49
N SER A 51 46.70 17.01 1.55
CA SER A 51 47.97 16.72 0.89
C SER A 51 47.84 16.94 -0.63
N PRO A 52 48.92 17.33 -1.33
CA PRO A 52 48.87 17.71 -2.74
C PRO A 52 48.84 16.46 -3.64
N ALA A 53 47.71 15.74 -3.64
CA ALA A 53 47.39 14.84 -4.73
C ALA A 53 46.85 15.69 -5.88
N VAL A 54 47.53 15.64 -7.03
CA VAL A 54 47.08 16.27 -8.28
C VAL A 54 45.64 15.82 -8.56
N GLN A 55 44.66 16.71 -8.33
CA GLN A 55 43.26 16.39 -8.61
C GLN A 55 43.06 16.32 -10.12
N HIS A 56 43.10 15.11 -10.67
CA HIS A 56 42.68 14.86 -12.05
C HIS A 56 41.23 15.31 -12.20
N LEU A 57 40.99 16.28 -13.09
CA LEU A 57 39.66 16.74 -13.43
C LEU A 57 38.92 15.62 -14.17
N ALA A 58 37.67 15.31 -13.76
CA ALA A 58 36.84 14.33 -14.45
C ALA A 58 36.69 14.68 -15.95
N LYS A 59 36.68 13.69 -16.83
CA LYS A 59 36.39 13.91 -18.26
C LYS A 59 34.97 14.44 -18.43
N LEU A 60 34.70 15.13 -19.55
CA LEU A 60 33.35 15.59 -19.83
C LEU A 60 32.42 14.40 -19.99
N THR A 61 31.21 14.47 -19.43
CA THR A 61 30.26 13.36 -19.50
C THR A 61 29.95 12.98 -20.95
N SER A 62 29.90 13.95 -21.86
CA SER A 62 29.74 13.73 -23.31
C SER A 62 30.92 13.00 -23.96
N GLU A 63 32.13 13.11 -23.41
CA GLU A 63 33.32 12.38 -23.87
C GLU A 63 33.35 10.96 -23.30
N THR A 64 32.97 10.82 -22.03
CA THR A 64 32.92 9.52 -21.34
C THR A 64 31.80 8.62 -21.89
N TYR A 65 30.69 9.23 -22.33
CA TYR A 65 29.52 8.53 -22.86
C TYR A 65 29.17 9.08 -24.26
N PRO A 66 29.92 8.68 -25.32
CA PRO A 66 29.77 9.26 -26.66
C PRO A 66 28.43 8.93 -27.33
N GLY A 67 27.67 7.95 -26.81
CA GLY A 67 26.30 7.66 -27.26
C GLY A 67 25.24 8.64 -26.73
N LEU A 68 25.61 9.58 -25.85
CA LEU A 68 24.75 10.69 -25.47
C LEU A 68 24.92 11.84 -26.47
N GLU A 69 23.85 12.19 -27.17
CA GLU A 69 23.86 13.32 -28.11
C GLU A 69 23.17 14.53 -27.48
N ARG A 70 23.69 15.73 -27.78
CA ARG A 70 23.04 16.98 -27.38
C ARG A 70 21.86 17.22 -28.30
N ASP A 71 20.68 17.37 -27.71
CA ASP A 71 19.49 17.72 -28.47
C ASP A 71 19.67 19.01 -29.26
N SER A 72 19.38 18.94 -30.55
CA SER A 72 19.39 20.12 -31.43
C SER A 72 18.21 21.07 -31.18
N ARG A 73 17.17 20.63 -30.46
CA ARG A 73 16.00 21.45 -30.10
C ARG A 73 16.31 22.51 -29.04
N PHE A 74 17.35 22.32 -28.21
CA PHE A 74 17.76 23.35 -27.23
C PHE A 74 18.63 24.39 -27.87
N ALA A 75 18.20 25.65 -27.71
CA ALA A 75 18.99 26.78 -28.12
C ALA A 75 20.30 26.82 -27.31
N PRO A 76 21.43 27.22 -27.93
CA PRO A 76 22.63 27.56 -27.19
C PRO A 76 22.40 28.86 -26.41
N LEU A 77 23.08 29.01 -25.27
CA LEU A 77 23.05 30.23 -24.47
C LEU A 77 23.66 31.43 -25.21
N THR A 78 22.94 32.55 -25.19
CA THR A 78 23.38 33.83 -25.78
C THR A 78 23.65 34.89 -24.71
N ALA A 79 24.32 35.99 -25.10
CA ALA A 79 24.53 37.13 -24.21
C ALA A 79 23.23 37.83 -23.81
N GLU A 80 22.21 37.80 -24.66
CA GLU A 80 20.88 38.35 -24.39
C GLU A 80 20.16 37.55 -23.29
N ASP A 81 20.28 36.23 -23.30
CA ASP A 81 19.71 35.37 -22.25
C ASP A 81 20.31 35.71 -20.89
N VAL A 82 21.63 35.88 -20.82
CA VAL A 82 22.30 36.25 -19.58
C VAL A 82 21.89 37.64 -19.11
N ALA A 83 21.74 38.60 -20.02
CA ALA A 83 21.24 39.94 -19.69
C ALA A 83 19.82 39.89 -19.11
N TYR A 84 18.95 39.06 -19.69
CA TYR A 84 17.60 38.82 -19.16
C TYR A 84 17.65 38.27 -17.73
N PHE A 85 18.43 37.22 -17.47
CA PHE A 85 18.51 36.62 -16.14
C PHE A 85 19.11 37.56 -15.08
N LYS A 86 20.10 38.40 -15.46
CA LYS A 86 20.59 39.47 -14.57
C LYS A 86 19.51 40.50 -14.27
N GLY A 87 18.62 40.78 -15.22
CA GLY A 87 17.44 41.63 -15.00
C GLY A 87 16.45 41.04 -14.00
N VAL A 88 16.18 39.72 -14.09
CA VAL A 88 15.22 39.01 -13.21
C VAL A 88 15.79 38.77 -11.80
N LEU A 89 17.02 38.27 -11.70
CA LEU A 89 17.60 37.77 -10.44
C LEU A 89 18.46 38.82 -9.71
N GLY A 90 18.77 39.93 -10.37
CA GLY A 90 19.68 40.97 -9.90
C GLY A 90 21.15 40.73 -10.26
N GLY A 91 22.05 41.37 -9.50
CA GLY A 91 23.49 41.47 -9.80
C GLY A 91 24.32 40.19 -9.63
N GLU A 92 25.66 40.35 -9.63
CA GLU A 92 26.67 39.28 -9.80
C GLU A 92 26.59 38.11 -8.81
N HIS A 93 26.01 38.30 -7.62
CA HIS A 93 25.89 37.21 -6.63
C HIS A 93 24.80 36.18 -6.96
N ALA A 94 23.86 36.51 -7.85
CA ALA A 94 22.75 35.65 -8.26
C ALA A 94 23.01 34.91 -9.57
N VAL A 95 23.98 35.35 -10.37
CA VAL A 95 24.26 34.83 -11.71
C VAL A 95 25.76 34.65 -11.88
N ILE A 96 26.22 33.41 -12.10
CA ILE A 96 27.60 33.12 -12.50
C ILE A 96 27.63 33.03 -14.03
N ASP A 97 28.26 34.02 -14.66
CA ASP A 97 28.24 34.26 -16.10
C ASP A 97 29.55 33.79 -16.76
N GLY A 98 29.54 32.58 -17.33
CA GLY A 98 30.62 32.06 -18.19
C GLY A 98 30.39 32.32 -19.68
N VAL A 99 29.35 33.08 -20.06
CA VAL A 99 29.05 33.44 -21.44
C VAL A 99 29.86 34.67 -21.84
N ASN A 100 29.81 35.71 -21.00
CA ASN A 100 30.45 37.00 -21.24
C ASN A 100 31.77 37.18 -20.48
N ALA A 101 32.09 36.29 -19.53
CA ALA A 101 33.32 36.35 -18.74
C ALA A 101 34.03 34.99 -18.67
N ALA A 102 35.32 35.01 -18.34
CA ALA A 102 36.12 33.81 -18.08
C ALA A 102 35.84 33.27 -16.66
N ALA A 103 34.65 32.71 -16.44
CA ALA A 103 34.19 32.20 -15.14
C ALA A 103 34.33 30.67 -14.99
N GLY A 104 35.27 30.05 -15.71
CA GLY A 104 35.42 28.59 -15.75
C GLY A 104 35.67 27.96 -14.37
N ASP A 105 36.50 28.60 -13.56
CA ASP A 105 36.82 28.13 -12.20
C ASP A 105 35.62 28.26 -11.24
N ASP A 106 34.82 29.31 -11.38
CA ASP A 106 33.61 29.54 -10.56
C ASP A 106 32.46 28.59 -10.94
N LEU A 107 32.38 28.18 -12.21
CA LEU A 107 31.38 27.23 -12.72
C LEU A 107 31.74 25.77 -12.43
N ARG A 108 33.01 25.48 -12.16
CA ARG A 108 33.51 24.11 -11.98
C ARG A 108 32.78 23.35 -10.85
N PRO A 109 32.60 23.90 -9.63
CA PRO A 109 31.93 23.18 -8.54
C PRO A 109 30.47 22.81 -8.82
N PHE A 110 29.83 23.49 -9.78
CA PHE A 110 28.44 23.25 -10.18
C PHE A 110 28.34 22.22 -11.32
N ASN A 111 29.40 22.10 -12.13
CA ASN A 111 29.46 21.18 -13.27
C ASN A 111 29.98 19.79 -12.90
N GLU A 112 30.68 19.63 -11.78
CA GLU A 112 31.28 18.38 -11.35
C GLU A 112 30.44 17.74 -10.22
N ASP A 113 30.15 16.45 -10.31
CA ASP A 113 29.36 15.74 -9.30
C ASP A 113 30.21 15.37 -8.07
N TRP A 114 29.55 14.96 -6.99
CA TRP A 114 30.22 14.62 -5.72
C TRP A 114 31.24 13.49 -5.85
N MET A 115 31.00 12.52 -6.74
CA MET A 115 31.92 11.39 -6.94
C MET A 115 33.06 11.69 -7.92
N HIS A 116 33.12 12.88 -8.52
CA HIS A 116 34.06 13.20 -9.59
C HIS A 116 33.98 12.25 -10.80
N LYS A 117 32.78 11.72 -11.08
CA LYS A 117 32.50 10.79 -12.19
C LYS A 117 31.86 11.48 -13.39
N TYR A 118 31.03 12.50 -13.14
CA TYR A 118 30.26 13.22 -14.16
C TYR A 118 30.66 14.69 -14.17
N ARG A 119 30.96 15.22 -15.35
CA ARG A 119 31.28 16.65 -15.56
C ARG A 119 30.52 17.24 -16.74
N GLY A 120 29.74 18.29 -16.45
CA GLY A 120 29.03 19.10 -17.43
C GLY A 120 29.86 20.22 -18.05
N GLN A 121 29.22 20.97 -18.93
CA GLN A 121 29.76 22.11 -19.68
C GLN A 121 28.86 23.34 -19.60
N SER A 122 28.05 23.45 -18.54
CA SER A 122 27.20 24.62 -18.33
C SER A 122 28.04 25.88 -18.22
N ARG A 123 27.58 26.91 -18.92
CA ARG A 123 28.20 28.25 -18.92
C ARG A 123 27.44 29.24 -18.03
N LEU A 124 26.40 28.81 -17.34
CA LEU A 124 25.51 29.68 -16.58
C LEU A 124 24.92 28.99 -15.35
N VAL A 125 25.14 29.59 -14.18
CA VAL A 125 24.48 29.21 -12.92
C VAL A 125 23.59 30.36 -12.47
N LEU A 126 22.31 30.07 -12.26
CA LEU A 126 21.29 30.97 -11.74
C LEU A 126 20.97 30.58 -10.29
N LYS A 127 20.93 31.56 -9.38
CA LYS A 127 20.64 31.37 -7.96
C LYS A 127 19.41 32.19 -7.58
N PRO A 128 18.19 31.76 -7.90
CA PRO A 128 16.98 32.49 -7.52
C PRO A 128 16.82 32.58 -5.99
N GLY A 129 16.22 33.66 -5.52
CA GLY A 129 15.94 33.95 -4.11
C GLY A 129 14.45 33.88 -3.74
N SER A 130 13.56 33.56 -4.70
CA SER A 130 12.12 33.44 -4.47
C SER A 130 11.44 32.52 -5.49
N THR A 131 10.25 32.00 -5.16
CA THR A 131 9.42 31.19 -6.06
C THR A 131 9.04 31.94 -7.33
N ALA A 132 8.76 33.25 -7.22
CA ALA A 132 8.48 34.10 -8.38
C ALA A 132 9.67 34.19 -9.33
N GLU A 133 10.88 34.37 -8.82
CA GLU A 133 12.10 34.34 -9.63
C GLU A 133 12.31 33.00 -10.33
N VAL A 134 12.04 31.87 -9.65
CA VAL A 134 12.06 30.53 -10.28
C VAL A 134 11.03 30.42 -11.40
N GLY A 135 9.81 30.93 -11.18
CA GLY A 135 8.74 31.00 -12.16
C GLY A 135 9.12 31.77 -13.42
N GLU A 136 9.67 32.98 -13.27
CA GLU A 136 10.11 33.80 -14.41
C GLU A 136 11.32 33.19 -15.14
N VAL A 137 12.29 32.63 -14.41
CA VAL A 137 13.44 31.93 -15.01
C VAL A 137 12.97 30.75 -15.83
N LEU A 138 12.12 29.89 -15.26
CA LEU A 138 11.60 28.72 -15.97
C LEU A 138 10.78 29.17 -17.18
N ARG A 139 9.87 30.15 -17.05
CA ARG A 139 9.08 30.70 -18.17
C ARG A 139 9.94 31.33 -19.28
N TYR A 140 11.11 31.88 -18.97
CA TYR A 140 12.00 32.39 -20.01
C TYR A 140 12.76 31.26 -20.70
N CYS A 141 13.37 30.37 -19.91
CA CYS A 141 14.05 29.19 -20.43
C CYS A 141 13.10 28.43 -21.36
N ASN A 142 11.86 28.23 -20.92
CA ASN A 142 10.63 28.63 -21.58
C ASN A 142 10.53 28.80 -23.11
N GLU A 143 10.07 29.99 -23.39
CA GLU A 143 9.98 30.55 -24.71
C GLU A 143 11.28 30.38 -25.54
N LYS A 144 12.45 30.28 -24.90
CA LYS A 144 13.76 30.15 -25.58
C LYS A 144 14.25 28.72 -25.82
N LYS A 145 13.58 27.70 -25.29
CA LYS A 145 14.06 26.30 -25.29
C LYS A 145 15.50 26.20 -24.76
N LEU A 146 15.73 26.70 -23.56
CA LEU A 146 16.97 26.51 -22.82
C LEU A 146 16.78 25.37 -21.82
N ALA A 147 17.58 24.32 -21.96
CA ALA A 147 17.56 23.20 -21.04
C ALA A 147 18.15 23.60 -19.67
N VAL A 148 17.62 22.99 -18.61
CA VAL A 148 17.87 23.38 -17.21
C VAL A 148 18.14 22.17 -16.32
N VAL A 149 18.98 22.35 -15.31
CA VAL A 149 19.27 21.38 -14.25
C VAL A 149 18.99 22.03 -12.90
N PRO A 150 17.97 21.58 -12.15
CA PRO A 150 17.82 22.01 -10.77
C PRO A 150 18.94 21.39 -9.91
N GLN A 151 19.51 22.22 -9.03
CA GLN A 151 20.61 21.80 -8.18
C GLN A 151 20.41 22.29 -6.74
N GLY A 152 20.46 21.35 -5.80
CA GLY A 152 20.53 21.63 -4.36
C GLY A 152 21.97 21.72 -3.88
N GLY A 153 22.31 20.93 -2.86
CA GLY A 153 23.66 20.82 -2.28
C GLY A 153 24.69 20.05 -3.13
N ASN A 154 24.30 19.55 -4.30
CA ASN A 154 25.14 18.75 -5.20
C ASN A 154 25.78 17.50 -4.55
N THR A 155 25.04 16.77 -3.71
CA THR A 155 25.49 15.58 -2.99
C THR A 155 24.92 14.27 -3.56
N GLY A 156 24.27 14.31 -4.73
CA GLY A 156 23.66 13.13 -5.36
C GLY A 156 24.72 12.21 -5.99
N LEU A 157 24.46 10.88 -5.97
CA LEU A 157 25.44 9.85 -6.35
C LEU A 157 25.17 9.20 -7.70
N VAL A 158 24.23 9.73 -8.49
CA VAL A 158 23.78 9.14 -9.76
C VAL A 158 23.91 10.08 -10.95
N GLY A 159 24.65 11.19 -10.79
CA GLY A 159 24.85 12.20 -11.84
C GLY A 159 23.58 12.99 -12.18
N GLY A 160 22.58 13.00 -11.29
CA GLY A 160 21.33 13.74 -11.48
C GLY A 160 21.44 15.24 -11.20
N SER A 161 22.42 15.66 -10.39
CA SER A 161 22.57 17.05 -9.91
C SER A 161 23.46 17.93 -10.80
N VAL A 162 24.07 17.38 -11.85
CA VAL A 162 25.02 18.11 -12.70
C VAL A 162 24.68 17.98 -14.18
N PRO A 163 25.21 18.88 -15.02
CA PRO A 163 25.00 18.77 -16.45
C PRO A 163 25.77 17.66 -17.16
N VAL A 164 25.29 17.25 -18.34
CA VAL A 164 25.97 16.43 -19.36
C VAL A 164 26.55 17.34 -20.44
N PHE A 165 25.78 18.36 -20.87
CA PHE A 165 26.16 19.33 -21.89
C PHE A 165 26.13 20.74 -21.27
N ASP A 166 25.44 21.68 -21.91
CA ASP A 166 25.47 23.12 -21.65
C ASP A 166 24.22 23.66 -20.93
N GLU A 167 23.47 22.80 -20.26
CA GLU A 167 22.22 23.17 -19.58
C GLU A 167 22.43 24.22 -18.49
N VAL A 168 21.48 25.14 -18.36
CA VAL A 168 21.49 26.17 -17.32
C VAL A 168 21.29 25.54 -15.94
N ILE A 169 22.20 25.80 -15.01
CA ILE A 169 22.07 25.28 -13.65
C ILE A 169 21.21 26.25 -12.84
N ILE A 170 20.11 25.78 -12.25
CA ILE A 170 19.30 26.54 -11.30
C ILE A 170 19.63 26.02 -9.90
N ASN A 171 20.46 26.76 -9.18
CA ASN A 171 20.90 26.40 -7.85
C ASN A 171 20.01 27.05 -6.77
N MET A 172 19.44 26.22 -5.89
CA MET A 172 18.45 26.66 -4.91
C MET A 172 19.05 27.26 -3.63
N GLY A 173 20.38 27.39 -3.51
CA GLY A 173 21.05 27.76 -2.27
C GLY A 173 20.73 29.16 -1.71
N ARG A 174 20.13 30.06 -2.51
CA ARG A 174 19.63 31.37 -2.04
C ARG A 174 18.21 31.32 -1.45
N MET A 175 17.45 30.25 -1.71
CA MET A 175 16.15 29.98 -1.08
C MET A 175 16.36 29.11 0.15
N ASN A 176 16.78 29.70 1.26
CA ASN A 176 17.24 28.97 2.45
C ASN A 176 16.60 29.46 3.76
N ARG A 177 15.36 29.98 3.70
CA ARG A 177 14.65 30.48 4.88
C ARG A 177 13.76 29.42 5.50
N ILE A 178 13.77 29.35 6.83
CA ILE A 178 12.73 28.70 7.62
C ILE A 178 11.63 29.75 7.85
N HIS A 179 10.41 29.46 7.43
CA HIS A 179 9.29 30.41 7.46
C HIS A 179 8.51 30.35 8.76
N SER A 180 8.19 29.14 9.22
CA SER A 180 7.42 28.93 10.44
C SER A 180 7.61 27.52 10.98
N PHE A 181 7.45 27.38 12.29
CA PHE A 181 7.33 26.09 12.95
C PHE A 181 6.18 26.16 13.96
N ASP A 182 5.26 25.21 13.87
CA ASP A 182 4.20 25.05 14.85
C ASP A 182 4.60 23.97 15.86
N GLU A 183 4.93 24.40 17.08
CA GLU A 183 5.36 23.51 18.16
C GLU A 183 4.26 22.56 18.66
N VAL A 184 2.99 22.84 18.35
CA VAL A 184 1.87 21.97 18.72
C VAL A 184 1.73 20.82 17.73
N SER A 185 1.71 21.12 16.43
CA SER A 185 1.58 20.09 15.39
C SER A 185 2.91 19.44 15.02
N GLY A 186 4.05 20.09 15.30
CA GLY A 186 5.36 19.68 14.82
C GLY A 186 5.57 19.97 13.31
N SER A 187 4.80 20.88 12.72
CA SER A 187 4.87 21.20 11.29
C SER A 187 5.89 22.29 11.01
N LEU A 188 6.88 22.02 10.14
CA LEU A 188 7.93 22.94 9.71
C LEU A 188 7.69 23.40 8.28
N VAL A 189 7.65 24.72 8.06
CA VAL A 189 7.58 25.34 6.73
C VAL A 189 8.93 25.98 6.42
N LEU A 190 9.54 25.60 5.31
CA LEU A 190 10.88 26.05 4.91
C LEU A 190 11.08 26.06 3.39
N ASP A 191 12.03 26.87 2.93
CA ASP A 191 12.47 26.86 1.55
C ASP A 191 13.23 25.56 1.22
N ALA A 192 13.12 25.13 -0.04
CA ALA A 192 13.75 23.91 -0.56
C ALA A 192 15.29 23.92 -0.50
N GLY A 193 15.93 25.09 -0.48
CA GLY A 193 17.39 25.24 -0.38
C GLY A 193 17.93 25.27 1.05
N CYS A 194 17.10 25.04 2.08
CA CYS A 194 17.59 24.90 3.44
C CYS A 194 18.49 23.66 3.57
N ILE A 195 19.65 23.81 4.20
CA ILE A 195 20.56 22.70 4.53
C ILE A 195 19.90 21.83 5.61
N LEU A 196 19.95 20.50 5.45
CA LEU A 196 19.32 19.55 6.39
C LEU A 196 19.82 19.74 7.83
N GLU A 197 21.13 19.84 8.04
CA GLU A 197 21.73 20.05 9.36
C GLU A 197 21.24 21.36 10.01
N VAL A 198 21.09 22.43 9.24
CA VAL A 198 20.57 23.71 9.74
C VAL A 198 19.10 23.57 10.17
N ALA A 199 18.29 22.83 9.39
CA ALA A 199 16.90 22.55 9.75
C ALA A 199 16.81 21.68 11.02
N ASP A 200 17.64 20.64 11.17
CA ASP A 200 17.65 19.81 12.39
C ASP A 200 18.11 20.61 13.62
N GLN A 201 19.14 21.45 13.50
CA GLN A 201 19.61 22.31 14.59
C GLN A 201 18.53 23.29 15.04
N TYR A 202 17.80 23.91 14.09
CA TYR A 202 16.67 24.78 14.40
C TYR A 202 15.56 24.04 15.18
N LEU A 203 15.27 22.79 14.81
CA LEU A 203 14.30 21.94 15.52
C LEU A 203 14.82 21.47 16.88
N ALA A 204 16.13 21.22 17.01
CA ALA A 204 16.77 20.75 18.23
C ALA A 204 16.54 21.69 19.41
N GLU A 205 16.69 23.00 19.17
CA GLU A 205 16.42 24.06 20.17
C GLU A 205 14.98 24.04 20.69
N ARG A 206 14.05 23.44 19.94
CA ARG A 206 12.62 23.38 20.23
C ARG A 206 12.15 22.00 20.68
N GLY A 207 13.07 21.05 20.88
CA GLY A 207 12.74 19.69 21.29
C GLY A 207 12.20 18.80 20.17
N TYR A 208 12.54 19.09 18.91
CA TYR A 208 12.16 18.31 17.73
C TYR A 208 13.38 17.83 16.93
N ILE A 209 13.15 16.92 15.99
CA ILE A 209 14.12 16.45 15.01
C ILE A 209 13.56 16.56 13.60
N PHE A 210 14.43 16.66 12.60
CA PHE A 210 14.02 16.41 11.23
C PHE A 210 13.75 14.88 11.04
N PRO A 211 12.71 14.45 10.30
CA PRO A 211 12.36 13.03 10.17
C PRO A 211 13.35 12.18 9.36
N LEU A 212 14.45 12.77 8.90
CA LEU A 212 15.49 12.17 8.05
C LEU A 212 16.86 12.56 8.60
N ASP A 213 17.80 11.62 8.60
CA ASP A 213 19.22 11.89 8.86
C ASP A 213 20.10 11.06 7.92
N LEU A 214 21.16 11.67 7.41
CA LEU A 214 22.06 11.06 6.43
C LEU A 214 23.46 11.69 6.50
N GLY A 215 24.47 10.98 5.98
CA GLY A 215 25.88 11.41 6.09
C GLY A 215 26.19 12.76 5.44
N ALA A 216 25.44 13.16 4.41
CA ALA A 216 25.60 14.44 3.72
C ALA A 216 24.83 15.62 4.37
N LYS A 217 24.32 15.49 5.60
CA LYS A 217 23.43 16.48 6.25
C LYS A 217 23.97 17.91 6.28
N GLY A 218 25.29 18.07 6.37
CA GLY A 218 25.96 19.37 6.38
C GLY A 218 26.01 20.10 5.03
N SER A 219 25.51 19.48 3.96
CA SER A 219 25.52 20.08 2.62
C SER A 219 24.27 19.78 1.80
N CYS A 220 23.58 18.65 2.02
CA CYS A 220 22.35 18.36 1.29
C CYS A 220 21.26 19.39 1.63
N HIS A 221 20.48 19.77 0.61
CA HIS A 221 19.34 20.65 0.78
C HIS A 221 18.05 19.82 0.91
N VAL A 222 17.11 20.29 1.71
CA VAL A 222 15.84 19.57 1.99
C VAL A 222 15.04 19.31 0.72
N GLY A 223 15.00 20.25 -0.23
CA GLY A 223 14.37 20.03 -1.54
C GLY A 223 15.07 18.95 -2.37
N GLY A 224 16.40 18.83 -2.26
CA GLY A 224 17.16 17.72 -2.86
C GLY A 224 16.78 16.39 -2.23
N ASN A 225 16.72 16.33 -0.89
CA ASN A 225 16.30 15.13 -0.17
C ASN A 225 14.90 14.66 -0.62
N VAL A 226 13.95 15.59 -0.75
CA VAL A 226 12.59 15.29 -1.22
C VAL A 226 12.59 14.88 -2.70
N ALA A 227 13.30 15.59 -3.57
CA ALA A 227 13.37 15.27 -4.99
C ALA A 227 13.99 13.89 -5.25
N THR A 228 14.87 13.40 -4.38
CA THR A 228 15.46 12.05 -4.48
C THR A 228 14.73 11.01 -3.61
N ASN A 229 13.71 11.41 -2.84
CA ASN A 229 13.10 10.57 -1.78
C ASN A 229 14.16 9.89 -0.89
N ALA A 230 15.09 10.69 -0.35
CA ALA A 230 16.19 10.20 0.47
C ALA A 230 15.68 9.36 1.66
N GLY A 231 16.36 8.24 1.94
CA GLY A 231 16.01 7.30 3.01
C GLY A 231 16.75 7.57 4.31
N GLY A 232 18.01 7.17 4.41
CA GLY A 232 18.89 7.49 5.53
C GLY A 232 18.70 6.65 6.80
N LEU A 233 19.48 7.00 7.84
CA LEU A 233 19.76 6.15 9.00
C LEU A 233 18.57 5.87 9.92
N ARG A 234 17.47 6.61 9.76
CA ARG A 234 16.29 6.57 10.64
C ARG A 234 14.98 6.30 9.91
N LEU A 235 15.06 5.87 8.65
CA LEU A 235 13.87 5.52 7.84
C LEU A 235 13.04 4.43 8.52
N LEU A 236 13.70 3.47 9.19
CA LEU A 236 13.03 2.40 9.96
C LEU A 236 11.97 2.92 10.94
N ARG A 237 12.19 4.09 11.54
CA ARG A 237 11.29 4.66 12.57
C ARG A 237 10.37 5.75 12.05
N TYR A 238 10.88 6.65 11.22
CA TYR A 238 10.12 7.83 10.77
C TYR A 238 9.55 7.68 9.36
N GLY A 239 9.90 6.60 8.67
CA GLY A 239 9.38 6.25 7.34
C GLY A 239 9.92 7.13 6.23
N SER A 240 9.36 6.95 5.03
CA SER A 240 9.72 7.70 3.83
C SER A 240 9.24 9.16 3.91
N LEU A 241 9.93 10.04 3.18
CA LEU A 241 9.50 11.42 2.95
C LEU A 241 8.11 11.52 2.30
N HIS A 242 7.64 10.49 1.58
CA HIS A 242 6.26 10.41 1.09
C HIS A 242 5.20 10.56 2.21
N GLY A 243 5.51 10.12 3.43
CA GLY A 243 4.62 10.24 4.59
C GLY A 243 4.90 11.44 5.51
N SER A 244 6.12 11.96 5.48
CA SER A 244 6.58 13.07 6.33
C SER A 244 6.44 14.45 5.70
N VAL A 245 6.45 14.55 4.37
CA VAL A 245 6.09 15.80 3.67
C VAL A 245 4.57 15.96 3.70
N LEU A 246 4.08 17.05 4.28
CA LEU A 246 2.65 17.36 4.39
C LEU A 246 2.15 18.17 3.18
N GLY A 247 2.97 19.10 2.70
CA GLY A 247 2.65 20.02 1.61
C GLY A 247 3.89 20.49 0.86
N MET A 248 3.70 21.06 -0.33
CA MET A 248 4.77 21.45 -1.25
C MET A 248 4.36 22.64 -2.12
N GLU A 249 5.32 23.53 -2.38
CA GLU A 249 5.26 24.50 -3.47
C GLU A 249 6.30 24.12 -4.52
N ALA A 250 5.88 23.91 -5.77
CA ALA A 250 6.78 23.58 -6.87
C ALA A 250 6.45 24.43 -8.10
N VAL A 251 7.48 24.73 -8.89
CA VAL A 251 7.34 25.47 -10.15
C VAL A 251 7.49 24.51 -11.31
N LEU A 252 6.48 24.48 -12.16
CA LEU A 252 6.40 23.68 -13.37
C LEU A 252 7.28 24.26 -14.49
N PRO A 253 7.52 23.50 -15.56
CA PRO A 253 8.44 23.88 -16.64
C PRO A 253 8.04 25.20 -17.33
N ASP A 254 6.74 25.45 -17.46
CA ASP A 254 6.17 26.68 -18.02
C ASP A 254 6.21 27.89 -17.08
N GLY A 255 6.75 27.72 -15.87
CA GLY A 255 6.77 28.72 -14.82
C GLY A 255 5.49 28.78 -13.99
N THR A 256 4.51 27.89 -14.21
CA THR A 256 3.31 27.77 -13.38
C THR A 256 3.70 27.33 -11.97
N VAL A 257 3.17 28.01 -10.95
CA VAL A 257 3.37 27.62 -9.55
C VAL A 257 2.25 26.68 -9.11
N MET A 258 2.62 25.46 -8.72
CA MET A 258 1.77 24.56 -7.96
C MET A 258 1.98 24.87 -6.47
N ASP A 259 0.96 25.42 -5.83
CA ASP A 259 0.95 25.72 -4.40
C ASP A 259 -0.04 24.81 -3.68
N ASP A 260 0.51 23.79 -3.02
CA ASP A 260 -0.19 22.92 -2.09
C ASP A 260 0.56 22.88 -0.75
N LEU A 261 0.90 24.07 -0.20
CA LEU A 261 1.53 24.21 1.12
C LEU A 261 0.55 23.96 2.27
N CYS A 262 -0.05 22.78 2.28
CA CYS A 262 -0.95 22.35 3.33
C CYS A 262 -0.18 21.81 4.55
N ALA A 263 -0.41 22.40 5.72
CA ALA A 263 0.16 21.94 7.00
C ALA A 263 -0.71 20.91 7.73
N LEU A 264 -1.79 20.43 7.10
CA LEU A 264 -2.70 19.46 7.70
C LEU A 264 -2.08 18.05 7.66
N ARG A 265 -2.23 17.31 8.76
CA ARG A 265 -1.79 15.91 8.83
C ARG A 265 -2.59 14.99 7.89
N LYS A 266 -3.84 15.34 7.59
CA LYS A 266 -4.75 14.63 6.68
C LYS A 266 -5.43 15.65 5.76
N ASN A 267 -5.31 15.44 4.46
CA ASN A 267 -6.00 16.24 3.44
C ASN A 267 -6.35 15.34 2.24
N ASN A 268 -7.61 14.91 2.15
CA ASN A 268 -8.09 13.98 1.11
C ASN A 268 -8.94 14.70 0.05
N THR A 269 -8.66 15.98 -0.23
CA THR A 269 -9.43 16.80 -1.18
C THR A 269 -8.93 16.66 -2.63
N GLY A 270 -8.82 15.42 -3.13
CA GLY A 270 -8.37 15.12 -4.49
C GLY A 270 -7.09 14.28 -4.54
N TYR A 271 -6.37 14.35 -5.66
CA TYR A 271 -5.12 13.63 -5.85
C TYR A 271 -4.00 14.24 -5.03
N ASP A 272 -3.16 13.38 -4.44
CA ASP A 272 -2.00 13.80 -3.68
C ASP A 272 -0.83 14.17 -4.62
N LEU A 273 -0.94 15.32 -5.30
CA LEU A 273 -0.03 15.70 -6.39
C LEU A 273 1.43 15.86 -5.94
N LYS A 274 1.67 16.24 -4.68
CA LYS A 274 3.03 16.36 -4.14
C LYS A 274 3.81 15.04 -4.28
N GLN A 275 3.12 13.89 -4.21
CA GLN A 275 3.74 12.57 -4.30
C GLN A 275 4.46 12.33 -5.64
N LEU A 276 4.04 12.99 -6.72
CA LEU A 276 4.69 12.88 -8.02
C LEU A 276 6.08 13.56 -8.05
N PHE A 277 6.28 14.59 -7.23
CA PHE A 277 7.55 15.32 -7.13
C PHE A 277 8.54 14.67 -6.18
N ILE A 278 8.05 13.94 -5.17
CA ILE A 278 8.88 13.19 -4.23
C ILE A 278 9.50 12.00 -4.96
N GLY A 279 10.83 11.97 -5.08
CA GLY A 279 11.53 11.00 -5.95
C GLY A 279 11.50 11.36 -7.44
N GLY A 280 10.96 12.53 -7.82
CA GLY A 280 10.88 12.99 -9.21
C GLY A 280 12.20 13.54 -9.78
N GLU A 281 13.25 13.67 -8.96
CA GLU A 281 14.61 14.10 -9.30
C GLU A 281 14.68 15.41 -10.09
N GLY A 282 13.72 16.31 -9.86
CA GLY A 282 13.64 17.57 -10.58
C GLY A 282 13.27 17.42 -12.05
N THR A 283 12.62 16.33 -12.45
CA THR A 283 12.19 16.08 -13.85
C THR A 283 10.78 16.58 -14.15
N LEU A 284 9.93 16.79 -13.13
CA LEU A 284 8.55 17.29 -13.29
C LEU A 284 8.39 18.77 -12.96
N GLY A 285 9.33 19.34 -12.21
CA GLY A 285 9.38 20.74 -11.81
C GLY A 285 10.42 20.97 -10.73
N ILE A 286 10.55 22.22 -10.27
CA ILE A 286 11.48 22.64 -9.22
C ILE A 286 10.73 22.86 -7.92
N ILE A 287 11.05 22.07 -6.89
CA ILE A 287 10.52 22.25 -5.53
C ILE A 287 11.12 23.55 -4.95
N THR A 288 10.26 24.44 -4.44
CA THR A 288 10.66 25.76 -3.92
C THR A 288 10.41 25.93 -2.44
N LYS A 289 9.31 25.38 -1.90
CA LYS A 289 9.02 25.33 -0.47
C LYS A 289 8.39 23.99 -0.09
N LEU A 290 8.52 23.64 1.19
CA LEU A 290 8.02 22.40 1.76
C LEU A 290 7.34 22.64 3.10
N VAL A 291 6.37 21.80 3.42
CA VAL A 291 5.84 21.61 4.76
C VAL A 291 6.17 20.19 5.21
N VAL A 292 6.90 20.05 6.31
CA VAL A 292 7.42 18.76 6.80
C VAL A 292 6.94 18.50 8.22
N GLN A 293 6.42 17.31 8.47
CA GLN A 293 6.10 16.81 9.79
C GLN A 293 7.38 16.41 10.52
N CYS A 294 7.70 17.12 11.59
CA CYS A 294 8.88 16.88 12.42
C CYS A 294 8.51 16.10 13.69
N PRO A 295 9.13 14.94 13.95
CA PRO A 295 8.93 14.20 15.18
C PRO A 295 9.52 14.93 16.40
N GLN A 296 8.95 14.68 17.57
CA GLN A 296 9.56 15.12 18.83
C GLN A 296 10.91 14.43 19.02
N ARG A 297 11.87 15.19 19.54
CA ARG A 297 13.18 14.69 19.92
C ARG A 297 13.00 13.77 21.12
N SER A 298 13.46 12.53 20.99
CA SER A 298 13.34 11.53 22.06
C SER A 298 14.16 11.94 23.29
N ALA A 299 13.60 11.74 24.47
CA ALA A 299 14.25 12.08 25.74
C ALA A 299 15.37 11.09 26.09
N ALA A 300 15.27 9.86 25.59
CA ALA A 300 16.27 8.82 25.74
C ALA A 300 16.70 8.29 24.38
N VAL A 301 18.02 8.22 24.17
CA VAL A 301 18.65 7.61 22.99
C VAL A 301 19.74 6.67 23.48
N ASN A 302 19.69 5.41 23.06
CA ASN A 302 20.71 4.42 23.37
C ASN A 302 21.30 3.87 22.08
N VAL A 303 22.61 3.60 22.08
CA VAL A 303 23.31 2.98 20.95
C VAL A 303 24.05 1.75 21.46
N ALA A 304 23.85 0.63 20.79
CA ALA A 304 24.63 -0.57 21.02
C ALA A 304 25.25 -1.07 19.71
N PHE A 305 26.45 -1.64 19.82
CA PHE A 305 27.22 -2.17 18.71
C PHE A 305 27.65 -3.58 19.05
N PHE A 306 27.40 -4.55 18.17
CA PHE A 306 27.66 -5.95 18.47
C PHE A 306 28.16 -6.77 17.28
N GLY A 307 28.96 -7.79 17.58
CA GLY A 307 29.59 -8.70 16.63
C GLY A 307 28.84 -10.02 16.53
N LEU A 308 28.72 -10.57 15.30
CA LEU A 308 27.96 -11.77 15.01
C LEU A 308 28.76 -12.75 14.14
N GLY A 309 28.51 -14.04 14.35
CA GLY A 309 29.21 -15.13 13.66
C GLY A 309 28.72 -15.42 12.24
N SER A 310 27.55 -14.93 11.83
CA SER A 310 27.00 -15.17 10.48
C SER A 310 25.87 -14.19 10.14
N PHE A 311 25.46 -14.16 8.86
CA PHE A 311 24.36 -13.33 8.40
C PHE A 311 23.00 -13.82 8.94
N GLU A 312 22.82 -15.13 9.10
CA GLU A 312 21.62 -15.71 9.72
C GLU A 312 21.49 -15.24 11.17
N LYS A 313 22.60 -15.14 11.91
CA LYS A 313 22.60 -14.57 13.26
C LYS A 313 22.22 -13.08 13.25
N ALA A 314 22.63 -12.31 12.24
CA ALA A 314 22.17 -10.92 12.08
C ALA A 314 20.66 -10.84 11.84
N GLN A 315 20.09 -11.75 11.03
CA GLN A 315 18.64 -11.83 10.82
C GLN A 315 17.88 -12.19 12.10
N LEU A 316 18.42 -13.15 12.87
CA LEU A 316 17.86 -13.51 14.18
C LEU A 316 17.92 -12.32 15.15
N ALA A 317 19.06 -11.64 15.25
CA ALA A 317 19.21 -10.45 16.09
C ALA A 317 18.21 -9.35 15.70
N PHE A 318 18.03 -9.08 14.40
CA PHE A 318 17.04 -8.12 13.93
C PHE A 318 15.60 -8.52 14.27
N ARG A 319 15.25 -9.81 14.11
CA ARG A 319 13.94 -10.33 14.48
C ARG A 319 13.67 -10.15 15.99
N GLU A 320 14.64 -10.48 16.84
CA GLU A 320 14.51 -10.32 18.28
C GLU A 320 14.47 -8.83 18.67
N ALA A 321 15.25 -7.96 18.02
CA ALA A 321 15.22 -6.52 18.25
C ALA A 321 13.83 -5.94 17.98
N LYS A 322 13.20 -6.31 16.84
CA LYS A 322 11.81 -5.90 16.55
C LYS A 322 10.81 -6.40 17.58
N LYS A 323 10.99 -7.62 18.09
CA LYS A 323 10.08 -8.23 19.08
C LYS A 323 10.21 -7.60 20.47
N GLN A 324 11.43 -7.31 20.90
CA GLN A 324 11.74 -6.95 22.29
C GLN A 324 11.87 -5.43 22.50
N LEU A 325 12.45 -4.73 21.52
CA LEU A 325 12.56 -3.26 21.55
C LEU A 325 11.29 -2.61 21.00
N GLY A 326 10.69 -3.21 19.97
CA GLY A 326 9.39 -2.76 19.44
C GLY A 326 9.44 -1.32 18.96
N GLU A 327 8.59 -0.47 19.54
CA GLU A 327 8.37 0.90 19.12
C GLU A 327 9.54 1.83 19.37
N ILE A 328 10.50 1.49 20.25
CA ILE A 328 11.64 2.36 20.54
C ILE A 328 12.80 2.15 19.57
N LEU A 329 12.80 1.10 18.75
CA LEU A 329 13.86 0.86 17.76
C LEU A 329 13.88 2.01 16.74
N SER A 330 15.04 2.66 16.57
CA SER A 330 15.23 3.78 15.62
C SER A 330 16.20 3.49 14.48
N ALA A 331 17.18 2.61 14.68
CA ALA A 331 18.07 2.16 13.61
C ALA A 331 18.51 0.70 13.83
N PHE A 332 18.76 -0.02 12.74
CA PHE A 332 19.42 -1.32 12.73
C PHE A 332 20.29 -1.44 11.47
N GLU A 333 21.58 -1.28 11.65
CA GLU A 333 22.57 -1.21 10.58
C GLU A 333 23.43 -2.46 10.55
N LEU A 334 23.63 -3.06 9.38
CA LEU A 334 24.51 -4.20 9.14
C LEU A 334 25.84 -3.73 8.53
N MET A 335 26.95 -4.32 8.96
CA MET A 335 28.28 -4.10 8.40
C MET A 335 29.04 -5.43 8.35
N ASP A 336 29.71 -5.73 7.24
CA ASP A 336 30.57 -6.91 7.15
C ASP A 336 31.97 -6.68 7.77
N SER A 337 32.69 -7.77 8.04
CA SER A 337 34.05 -7.70 8.56
C SER A 337 34.99 -6.86 7.70
N ARG A 338 34.88 -6.99 6.38
CA ARG A 338 35.82 -6.34 5.45
C ARG A 338 35.66 -4.82 5.47
N SER A 339 34.43 -4.31 5.57
CA SER A 339 34.17 -2.88 5.74
C SER A 339 34.79 -2.34 7.02
N GLN A 340 34.66 -3.05 8.14
CA GLN A 340 35.23 -2.64 9.43
C GLN A 340 36.77 -2.70 9.44
N GLN A 341 37.37 -3.68 8.75
CA GLN A 341 38.81 -3.75 8.55
C GLN A 341 39.33 -2.53 7.80
N ILE A 342 38.66 -2.10 6.72
CA ILE A 342 39.04 -0.91 5.94
C ILE A 342 38.91 0.35 6.80
N VAL A 343 37.80 0.51 7.54
CA VAL A 343 37.62 1.66 8.45
C VAL A 343 38.76 1.72 9.47
N HIS A 344 39.10 0.59 10.10
CA HIS A 344 40.21 0.52 11.05
C HIS A 344 41.55 0.90 10.42
N GLN A 345 41.85 0.40 9.22
CA GLN A 345 43.09 0.68 8.49
C GLN A 345 43.22 2.17 8.13
N VAL A 346 42.13 2.80 7.72
CA VAL A 346 42.13 4.21 7.28
C VAL A 346 42.13 5.16 8.47
N LYS A 347 41.28 4.92 9.49
CA LYS A 347 41.17 5.81 10.66
C LYS A 347 42.28 5.60 11.68
N GLY A 348 42.84 4.40 11.78
CA GLY A 348 43.82 4.03 12.81
C GLY A 348 43.27 4.03 14.24
N GLU A 349 41.95 4.05 14.40
CA GLU A 349 41.26 4.04 15.70
C GLU A 349 41.14 2.61 16.27
N GLU A 350 41.09 2.50 17.60
CA GLU A 350 40.81 1.22 18.28
C GLU A 350 39.39 0.73 17.96
N ARG A 351 39.26 -0.56 17.65
CA ARG A 351 37.97 -1.18 17.34
C ARG A 351 37.04 -1.17 18.55
N PRO A 352 35.71 -1.06 18.35
CA PRO A 352 34.76 -1.05 19.46
C PRO A 352 34.68 -2.36 20.26
N LEU A 353 35.02 -3.49 19.63
CA LEU A 353 34.94 -4.84 20.19
C LEU A 353 36.30 -5.53 20.13
N GLU A 354 36.53 -6.48 21.05
CA GLU A 354 37.74 -7.30 21.05
C GLU A 354 37.61 -8.43 20.00
N GLY A 355 38.62 -8.58 19.13
CA GLY A 355 38.64 -9.63 18.10
C GLY A 355 38.06 -9.20 16.74
N GLU A 356 37.86 -10.18 15.85
CA GLU A 356 37.20 -9.99 14.56
C GLU A 356 35.93 -10.83 14.49
N HIS A 357 34.84 -10.23 14.01
CA HIS A 357 33.59 -10.92 13.74
C HIS A 357 33.26 -10.86 12.25
N PRO A 358 32.67 -11.91 11.64
CA PRO A 358 32.21 -11.88 10.25
C PRO A 358 31.23 -10.74 9.94
N PHE A 359 30.35 -10.42 10.89
CA PHE A 359 29.37 -9.34 10.78
C PHE A 359 29.33 -8.50 12.05
N TYR A 360 28.91 -7.26 11.89
CA TYR A 360 28.66 -6.31 12.96
C TYR A 360 27.29 -5.67 12.73
N CYS A 361 26.60 -5.36 13.81
CA CYS A 361 25.39 -4.55 13.76
C CYS A 361 25.47 -3.40 14.74
N LEU A 362 24.89 -2.26 14.33
CA LEU A 362 24.63 -1.12 15.20
C LEU A 362 23.12 -0.97 15.36
N ILE A 363 22.66 -0.86 16.60
CA ILE A 363 21.27 -0.55 16.93
C ILE A 363 21.20 0.78 17.65
N GLU A 364 20.16 1.54 17.33
CA GLU A 364 19.78 2.74 18.07
C GLU A 364 18.35 2.55 18.58
N THR A 365 18.10 2.92 19.83
CA THR A 365 16.75 3.11 20.36
C THR A 365 16.52 4.57 20.69
N SER A 366 15.30 5.05 20.45
CA SER A 366 14.84 6.39 20.72
C SER A 366 13.43 6.33 21.33
N GLY A 367 13.29 6.77 22.57
CA GLY A 367 12.02 6.73 23.30
C GLY A 367 11.86 7.84 24.33
N SER A 368 10.74 7.78 25.05
CA SER A 368 10.29 8.85 25.94
C SER A 368 10.74 8.68 27.39
N ASN A 369 11.26 7.50 27.77
CA ASN A 369 11.64 7.19 29.14
C ASN A 369 12.94 6.35 29.17
N GLY A 370 14.00 6.93 29.73
CA GLY A 370 15.31 6.29 29.76
C GLY A 370 15.34 4.96 30.52
N ASP A 371 14.59 4.83 31.62
CA ASP A 371 14.59 3.61 32.43
C ASP A 371 13.92 2.45 31.69
N HIS A 372 12.76 2.69 31.07
CA HIS A 372 12.07 1.67 30.28
C HIS A 372 12.86 1.28 29.03
N ASP A 373 13.44 2.27 28.35
CA ASP A 373 14.20 2.03 27.12
C ASP A 373 15.47 1.23 27.41
N TYR A 374 16.16 1.56 28.51
CA TYR A 374 17.33 0.83 28.95
C TYR A 374 16.97 -0.58 29.44
N GLU A 375 15.88 -0.77 30.18
CA GLU A 375 15.42 -2.10 30.61
C GLU A 375 15.09 -3.00 29.41
N LYS A 376 14.44 -2.46 28.37
CA LYS A 376 14.18 -3.18 27.11
C LYS A 376 15.49 -3.56 26.41
N LEU A 377 16.43 -2.62 26.31
CA LEU A 377 17.73 -2.85 25.69
C LEU A 377 18.55 -3.89 26.45
N GLU A 378 18.59 -3.82 27.78
CA GLU A 378 19.30 -4.76 28.63
C GLU A 378 18.74 -6.18 28.48
N LYS A 379 17.41 -6.35 28.55
CA LYS A 379 16.76 -7.65 28.33
C LYS A 379 17.02 -8.22 26.94
N PHE A 380 16.97 -7.36 25.92
CA PHE A 380 17.30 -7.76 24.55
C PHE A 380 18.74 -8.28 24.46
N LEU A 381 19.70 -7.52 25.00
CA LEU A 381 21.11 -7.90 24.98
C LEU A 381 21.37 -9.18 25.79
N GLU A 382 20.77 -9.31 26.98
CA GLU A 382 20.84 -10.53 27.80
C GLU A 382 20.34 -11.76 27.02
N ASP A 383 19.19 -11.65 26.35
CA ASP A 383 18.62 -12.75 25.56
C ASP A 383 19.50 -13.14 24.38
N VAL A 384 19.93 -12.17 23.55
CA VAL A 384 20.73 -12.47 22.34
C VAL A 384 22.14 -12.95 22.66
N LEU A 385 22.73 -12.53 23.79
CA LEU A 385 24.00 -13.05 24.27
C LEU A 385 23.84 -14.46 24.87
N THR A 386 22.82 -14.68 25.70
CA THR A 386 22.55 -15.99 26.34
C THR A 386 22.26 -17.08 25.31
N ARG A 387 21.57 -16.73 24.22
CA ARG A 387 21.27 -17.63 23.11
C ARG A 387 22.40 -17.73 22.07
N GLU A 388 23.54 -17.09 22.34
CA GLU A 388 24.71 -17.05 21.45
C GLU A 388 24.39 -16.54 20.04
N ILE A 389 23.35 -15.71 19.89
CA ILE A 389 23.02 -15.02 18.64
C ILE A 389 24.07 -13.92 18.39
N VAL A 390 24.40 -13.17 19.44
CA VAL A 390 25.48 -12.19 19.47
C VAL A 390 26.71 -12.79 20.14
N ALA A 391 27.89 -12.55 19.58
CA ALA A 391 29.16 -13.05 20.11
C ALA A 391 29.79 -12.09 21.14
N ASP A 392 29.76 -10.80 20.85
CA ASP A 392 30.24 -9.73 21.74
C ASP A 392 29.45 -8.44 21.46
N GLY A 393 29.38 -7.52 22.43
CA GLY A 393 28.65 -6.28 22.28
C GLY A 393 29.00 -5.21 23.31
N VAL A 394 28.89 -3.95 22.89
CA VAL A 394 29.10 -2.76 23.72
C VAL A 394 27.91 -1.82 23.64
N VAL A 395 27.53 -1.23 24.77
CA VAL A 395 26.50 -0.19 24.87
C VAL A 395 27.16 1.13 25.22
N ALA A 396 26.81 2.19 24.49
CA ALA A 396 27.30 3.52 24.76
C ALA A 396 26.86 4.02 26.15
N GLN A 397 27.80 4.55 26.93
CA GLN A 397 27.57 5.13 28.27
C GLN A 397 27.30 6.64 28.21
N GLY A 398 27.15 7.21 27.02
CA GLY A 398 26.89 8.63 26.80
C GLY A 398 27.05 9.04 25.34
N GLU A 399 26.71 10.30 25.05
CA GLU A 399 26.62 10.84 23.69
C GLU A 399 27.95 10.76 22.91
N SER A 400 29.08 11.04 23.57
CA SER A 400 30.40 10.96 22.91
C SER A 400 30.73 9.54 22.45
N GLN A 401 30.39 8.53 23.25
CA GLN A 401 30.60 7.13 22.88
C GLN A 401 29.59 6.69 21.81
N ALA A 402 28.33 7.14 21.89
CA ALA A 402 27.33 6.87 20.86
C ALA A 402 27.77 7.41 19.49
N LYS A 403 28.29 8.65 19.44
CA LYS A 403 28.89 9.24 18.23
C LYS A 403 30.10 8.46 17.73
N ALA A 404 30.96 8.02 18.64
CA ALA A 404 32.12 7.19 18.27
C ALA A 404 31.67 5.88 17.61
N LEU A 405 30.66 5.18 18.16
CA LEU A 405 30.09 3.96 17.58
C LEU A 405 29.46 4.22 16.21
N TRP A 406 28.64 5.27 16.09
CA TRP A 406 28.04 5.68 14.81
C TRP A 406 29.11 5.98 13.74
N SER A 407 30.25 6.56 14.12
CA SER A 407 31.33 6.85 13.17
C SER A 407 31.88 5.61 12.47
N TRP A 408 31.84 4.42 13.09
CA TRP A 408 32.25 3.16 12.46
C TRP A 408 31.31 2.72 11.32
N ARG A 409 30.06 3.18 11.36
CA ARG A 409 29.06 2.95 10.30
C ARG A 409 29.07 4.07 9.26
N GLU A 410 29.12 5.34 9.69
CA GLU A 410 29.04 6.50 8.80
C GLU A 410 30.30 6.68 7.95
N SER A 411 31.49 6.37 8.49
CA SER A 411 32.76 6.53 7.77
C SER A 411 33.03 5.46 6.71
N ILE A 412 32.22 4.41 6.61
CA ILE A 412 32.45 3.29 5.66
C ILE A 412 32.56 3.80 4.22
N THR A 413 31.62 4.65 3.81
CA THR A 413 31.55 5.16 2.43
C THR A 413 32.80 5.95 2.03
N GLU A 414 33.35 6.74 2.95
CA GLU A 414 34.59 7.51 2.77
C GLU A 414 35.82 6.60 2.80
N CYS A 415 35.92 5.71 3.80
CA CYS A 415 37.09 4.85 3.99
C CYS A 415 37.27 3.85 2.83
N ILE A 416 36.19 3.33 2.24
CA ILE A 416 36.30 2.45 1.06
C ILE A 416 36.87 3.19 -0.15
N GLY A 417 36.63 4.50 -0.27
CA GLY A 417 37.18 5.33 -1.35
C GLY A 417 38.68 5.61 -1.24
N HIS A 418 39.29 5.46 -0.05
CA HIS A 418 40.70 5.78 0.15
C HIS A 418 41.68 4.93 -0.67
N GLY A 419 41.26 3.74 -1.09
CA GLY A 419 42.08 2.81 -1.87
C GLY A 419 42.18 3.10 -3.37
N GLY A 420 41.48 4.14 -3.88
CA GLY A 420 41.45 4.49 -5.30
C GLY A 420 40.05 4.90 -5.74
N GLY A 421 39.31 3.95 -6.31
CA GLY A 421 37.94 4.12 -6.78
C GLY A 421 36.97 3.11 -6.18
N VAL A 422 35.68 3.30 -6.41
CA VAL A 422 34.62 2.39 -5.94
C VAL A 422 33.51 2.28 -6.99
N TYR A 423 33.11 1.06 -7.32
CA TYR A 423 31.81 0.80 -7.96
C TYR A 423 30.76 0.66 -6.87
N LYS A 424 29.72 1.50 -6.92
CA LYS A 424 28.71 1.63 -5.87
C LYS A 424 27.35 1.17 -6.37
N TYR A 425 26.75 0.23 -5.66
CA TYR A 425 25.39 -0.23 -5.86
C TYR A 425 24.61 -0.05 -4.57
N ASP A 426 23.42 0.54 -4.68
CA ASP A 426 22.49 0.85 -3.60
C ASP A 426 21.18 0.19 -3.99
N VAL A 427 20.78 -0.86 -3.29
CA VAL A 427 19.81 -1.84 -3.80
C VAL A 427 18.87 -2.33 -2.70
N SER A 428 17.60 -2.54 -3.04
CA SER A 428 16.64 -3.18 -2.14
C SER A 428 16.41 -4.62 -2.58
N ILE A 429 16.63 -5.58 -1.69
CA ILE A 429 16.54 -7.02 -1.99
C ILE A 429 15.91 -7.76 -0.81
N PRO A 430 15.29 -8.93 -1.02
CA PRO A 430 14.67 -9.68 0.08
C PRO A 430 15.65 -9.89 1.24
N LEU A 431 15.22 -9.54 2.46
CA LEU A 431 16.09 -9.53 3.64
C LEU A 431 16.78 -10.87 3.91
N ALA A 432 16.11 -11.97 3.59
CA ALA A 432 16.63 -13.33 3.76
C ALA A 432 17.89 -13.60 2.92
N GLU A 433 18.04 -12.92 1.79
CA GLU A 433 19.13 -13.08 0.82
C GLU A 433 20.01 -11.83 0.72
N MET A 434 19.84 -10.85 1.61
CA MET A 434 20.45 -9.52 1.45
C MET A 434 21.97 -9.60 1.27
N TYR A 435 22.66 -10.44 2.03
CA TYR A 435 24.12 -10.52 1.92
C TYR A 435 24.61 -11.47 0.80
N SER A 436 23.75 -12.33 0.25
CA SER A 436 24.12 -13.30 -0.79
C SER A 436 24.67 -12.61 -2.06
N LEU A 437 24.19 -11.41 -2.38
CA LEU A 437 24.71 -10.63 -3.51
C LEU A 437 26.20 -10.29 -3.32
N VAL A 438 26.63 -9.98 -2.10
CA VAL A 438 28.02 -9.63 -1.79
C VAL A 438 28.93 -10.84 -2.00
N GLU A 439 28.48 -12.02 -1.56
CA GLU A 439 29.20 -13.28 -1.72
C GLU A 439 29.31 -13.68 -3.19
N ASP A 440 28.21 -13.54 -3.94
CA ASP A 440 28.16 -13.85 -5.36
C ASP A 440 29.06 -12.93 -6.20
N VAL A 441 29.05 -11.63 -5.90
CA VAL A 441 29.97 -10.67 -6.54
C VAL A 441 31.41 -10.97 -6.18
N ARG A 442 31.71 -11.28 -4.91
CA ARG A 442 33.07 -11.64 -4.48
C ARG A 442 33.58 -12.89 -5.20
N ARG A 443 32.75 -13.93 -5.30
CA ARG A 443 33.07 -15.16 -6.05
C ARG A 443 33.33 -14.84 -7.52
N ARG A 444 32.45 -14.07 -8.16
CA ARG A 444 32.58 -13.69 -9.57
C ARG A 444 33.86 -12.90 -9.86
N MET A 445 34.23 -11.95 -9.00
CA MET A 445 35.51 -11.23 -9.15
C MET A 445 36.72 -12.18 -9.00
N GLY A 446 36.62 -13.19 -8.13
CA GLY A 446 37.64 -14.22 -7.96
C GLY A 446 37.79 -15.13 -9.17
N GLU A 447 36.68 -15.61 -9.72
CA GLU A 447 36.65 -16.44 -10.94
C GLU A 447 37.18 -15.68 -12.17
N ALA A 448 36.95 -14.37 -12.23
CA ALA A 448 37.48 -13.49 -13.28
C ALA A 448 38.97 -13.13 -13.07
N GLY A 449 39.58 -13.47 -11.93
CA GLY A 449 40.96 -13.12 -11.61
C GLY A 449 41.18 -11.62 -11.38
N LEU A 450 40.13 -10.87 -10.99
CA LEU A 450 40.16 -9.40 -10.87
C LEU A 450 40.39 -8.90 -9.43
N ILE A 451 40.25 -9.77 -8.42
CA ILE A 451 40.38 -9.42 -7.00
C ILE A 451 41.60 -10.06 -6.35
N GLY A 452 42.34 -9.26 -5.56
CA GLY A 452 43.48 -9.73 -4.77
C GLY A 452 44.18 -8.64 -3.96
N GLU A 453 45.16 -9.06 -3.17
CA GLU A 453 45.85 -8.19 -2.21
C GLU A 453 46.99 -7.35 -2.82
N THR A 454 47.51 -7.74 -3.99
CA THR A 454 48.61 -7.06 -4.67
C THR A 454 48.13 -5.99 -5.66
N GLU A 455 49.04 -5.11 -6.09
CA GLU A 455 48.76 -4.04 -7.08
C GLU A 455 48.39 -4.55 -8.49
N GLU A 456 48.67 -5.83 -8.78
CA GLU A 456 48.30 -6.47 -10.04
C GLU A 456 46.77 -6.48 -10.23
N TYR A 457 46.03 -6.73 -9.15
CA TYR A 457 44.57 -6.84 -9.18
C TYR A 457 43.89 -5.46 -9.09
N PRO A 458 42.97 -5.15 -10.02
CA PRO A 458 42.23 -3.89 -9.95
C PRO A 458 41.32 -3.83 -8.73
N VAL A 459 40.68 -4.93 -8.31
CA VAL A 459 39.76 -4.98 -7.17
C VAL A 459 40.51 -5.32 -5.88
N SER A 460 40.30 -4.51 -4.84
CA SER A 460 40.93 -4.67 -3.51
C SER A 460 39.97 -5.22 -2.45
N ALA A 461 38.66 -5.00 -2.61
CA ALA A 461 37.63 -5.54 -1.72
C ALA A 461 36.24 -5.52 -2.36
N VAL A 462 35.42 -6.50 -1.98
CA VAL A 462 33.95 -6.49 -2.17
C VAL A 462 33.31 -6.48 -0.79
N VAL A 463 32.55 -5.43 -0.51
CA VAL A 463 31.97 -5.17 0.81
C VAL A 463 30.48 -4.91 0.75
N GLY A 464 29.77 -5.35 1.78
CA GLY A 464 28.36 -5.12 1.99
C GLY A 464 28.07 -4.55 3.38
N TYR A 465 27.29 -3.49 3.41
CA TYR A 465 26.78 -2.86 4.62
C TYR A 465 25.46 -2.16 4.30
N GLY A 466 24.71 -1.72 5.31
CA GLY A 466 23.55 -0.88 5.07
C GLY A 466 22.44 -1.07 6.08
N HIS A 467 21.25 -0.69 5.65
CA HIS A 467 20.07 -0.55 6.47
C HIS A 467 19.32 -1.88 6.44
N MET A 468 19.51 -2.69 7.48
CA MET A 468 18.84 -4.00 7.55
C MET A 468 17.34 -3.83 7.87
N GLY A 469 16.99 -2.72 8.52
CA GLY A 469 15.63 -2.37 8.93
C GLY A 469 14.61 -2.28 7.79
N ASP A 470 15.06 -1.81 6.64
CA ASP A 470 14.27 -1.49 5.44
C ASP A 470 14.77 -2.26 4.20
N SER A 471 15.64 -3.26 4.42
CA SER A 471 16.19 -4.15 3.39
C SER A 471 16.99 -3.43 2.29
N ASN A 472 17.75 -2.39 2.66
CA ASN A 472 18.66 -1.69 1.76
C ASN A 472 20.14 -2.11 1.97
N LEU A 473 20.76 -2.64 0.90
CA LEU A 473 22.17 -3.00 0.85
C LEU A 473 22.99 -1.98 0.03
N HIS A 474 24.05 -1.47 0.63
CA HIS A 474 25.16 -0.78 -0.04
C HIS A 474 26.25 -1.80 -0.44
N LEU A 475 26.15 -2.36 -1.64
CA LEU A 475 27.20 -3.17 -2.24
C LEU A 475 28.28 -2.25 -2.83
N ASN A 476 29.51 -2.35 -2.33
CA ASN A 476 30.64 -1.57 -2.82
C ASN A 476 31.77 -2.49 -3.27
N VAL A 477 32.27 -2.26 -4.48
CA VAL A 477 33.46 -2.93 -5.02
C VAL A 477 34.60 -1.91 -5.06
N ALA A 478 35.49 -2.00 -4.09
CA ALA A 478 36.65 -1.13 -3.94
C ALA A 478 37.72 -1.52 -4.96
N VAL A 479 38.25 -0.54 -5.67
CA VAL A 479 39.25 -0.75 -6.72
C VAL A 479 40.44 0.19 -6.54
N ARG A 480 41.63 -0.29 -6.89
CA ARG A 480 42.83 0.54 -6.98
C ARG A 480 42.77 1.47 -8.20
N ARG A 481 42.11 1.01 -9.25
CA ARG A 481 41.92 1.70 -10.53
C ARG A 481 40.63 1.19 -11.19
N TYR A 482 39.94 2.07 -11.91
CA TYR A 482 38.80 1.68 -12.73
C TYR A 482 39.29 0.94 -13.99
N GLU A 483 38.70 -0.21 -14.28
CA GLU A 483 38.99 -1.03 -15.47
C GLU A 483 37.67 -1.49 -16.11
N ALA A 484 37.67 -1.60 -17.44
CA ALA A 484 36.46 -1.98 -18.19
C ALA A 484 36.04 -3.41 -17.85
N GLU A 485 37.01 -4.30 -17.66
CA GLU A 485 36.83 -5.71 -17.31
C GLU A 485 36.10 -5.88 -15.97
N VAL A 486 36.34 -4.99 -15.00
CA VAL A 486 35.62 -4.99 -13.72
C VAL A 486 34.17 -4.53 -13.92
N GLU A 487 33.96 -3.50 -14.73
CA GLU A 487 32.61 -3.01 -15.04
C GLU A 487 31.79 -4.05 -15.81
N GLU A 488 32.37 -4.71 -16.82
CA GLU A 488 31.74 -5.81 -17.57
C GLU A 488 31.46 -7.03 -16.70
N ALA A 489 32.33 -7.31 -15.72
CA ALA A 489 32.08 -8.37 -14.75
C ALA A 489 30.94 -8.01 -13.78
N LEU A 490 30.69 -6.74 -13.48
CA LEU A 490 29.63 -6.30 -12.57
C LEU A 490 28.30 -6.03 -13.28
N GLU A 491 28.33 -5.45 -14.48
CA GLU A 491 27.16 -5.01 -15.24
C GLU A 491 27.06 -5.80 -16.55
N PRO A 492 25.96 -6.53 -16.81
CA PRO A 492 24.66 -6.44 -16.14
C PRO A 492 24.45 -7.40 -14.95
N PHE A 493 25.46 -8.19 -14.55
CA PHE A 493 25.32 -9.27 -13.56
C PHE A 493 24.58 -8.86 -12.28
N VAL A 494 24.97 -7.74 -11.65
CA VAL A 494 24.36 -7.25 -10.41
C VAL A 494 22.88 -6.92 -10.64
N TYR A 495 22.54 -6.28 -11.76
CA TYR A 495 21.15 -5.91 -12.06
C TYR A 495 20.27 -7.13 -12.39
N GLU A 496 20.79 -8.09 -13.15
CA GLU A 496 20.11 -9.37 -13.41
C GLU A 496 19.90 -10.19 -12.12
N TRP A 497 20.86 -10.14 -11.21
CA TRP A 497 20.75 -10.81 -9.91
C TRP A 497 19.59 -10.25 -9.08
N ILE A 498 19.41 -8.92 -9.13
CA ILE A 498 18.34 -8.19 -8.43
C ILE A 498 16.98 -8.46 -9.08
N GLU A 499 16.91 -8.43 -10.42
CA GLU A 499 15.68 -8.70 -11.17
C GLU A 499 15.09 -10.07 -10.84
N LYS A 500 15.93 -11.12 -10.78
CA LYS A 500 15.54 -12.48 -10.42
C LYS A 500 14.88 -12.60 -9.04
N ARG A 501 15.07 -11.61 -8.18
CA ARG A 501 14.54 -11.54 -6.81
C ARG A 501 13.48 -10.44 -6.64
N HIS A 502 13.02 -9.85 -7.74
CA HIS A 502 12.06 -8.76 -7.74
C HIS A 502 12.51 -7.57 -6.86
N GLY A 503 13.82 -7.32 -6.81
CA GLY A 503 14.40 -6.22 -6.03
C GLY A 503 14.44 -4.87 -6.77
N SER A 504 14.92 -3.84 -6.07
CA SER A 504 15.18 -2.51 -6.61
C SER A 504 16.66 -2.30 -6.88
N ILE A 505 17.03 -1.85 -8.08
CA ILE A 505 18.41 -1.44 -8.44
C ILE A 505 18.82 -0.08 -7.84
N SER A 506 17.87 0.64 -7.24
CA SER A 506 18.11 1.89 -6.53
C SER A 506 17.15 2.00 -5.36
N ALA A 507 17.66 1.84 -4.15
CA ALA A 507 16.86 1.94 -2.94
C ALA A 507 16.61 3.40 -2.56
N GLU A 508 17.67 4.21 -2.54
CA GLU A 508 17.65 5.58 -2.01
C GLU A 508 18.28 6.62 -2.93
N HIS A 509 19.33 6.25 -3.70
CA HIS A 509 20.11 7.23 -4.45
C HIS A 509 19.42 7.76 -5.73
N GLY A 510 18.29 7.18 -6.12
CA GLY A 510 17.56 7.52 -7.34
C GLY A 510 18.17 6.90 -8.61
N LEU A 511 17.66 7.28 -9.77
CA LEU A 511 18.11 6.76 -11.07
C LEU A 511 19.19 7.62 -11.70
N GLY A 512 18.98 8.95 -11.70
CA GLY A 512 19.89 9.91 -12.32
C GLY A 512 20.27 9.56 -13.76
N LEU A 513 21.48 9.93 -14.15
CA LEU A 513 22.07 9.50 -15.41
C LEU A 513 22.58 8.05 -15.32
N ALA A 514 23.14 7.69 -14.17
CA ALA A 514 23.86 6.44 -13.96
C ALA A 514 22.99 5.19 -14.18
N LYS A 515 21.79 5.15 -13.59
CA LYS A 515 20.96 3.93 -13.52
C LYS A 515 19.77 3.91 -14.49
N LYS A 516 19.56 5.00 -15.24
CA LYS A 516 18.47 5.15 -16.22
C LYS A 516 18.34 3.94 -17.17
N LYS A 517 19.44 3.51 -17.78
CA LYS A 517 19.43 2.40 -18.77
C LYS A 517 19.11 1.04 -18.13
N PHE A 518 19.18 0.95 -16.81
CA PHE A 518 18.98 -0.28 -16.05
C PHE A 518 17.59 -0.35 -15.39
N VAL A 519 16.76 0.70 -15.46
CA VAL A 519 15.45 0.74 -14.77
C VAL A 519 14.54 -0.47 -15.05
N LYS A 520 14.69 -1.10 -16.22
CA LYS A 520 13.93 -2.29 -16.65
C LYS A 520 14.13 -3.50 -15.74
N TYR A 521 15.28 -3.60 -15.06
CA TYR A 521 15.56 -4.68 -14.10
C TYR A 521 14.68 -4.59 -12.83
N SER A 522 14.02 -3.45 -12.58
CA SER A 522 13.10 -3.29 -11.44
C SER A 522 11.69 -2.85 -11.83
N ARG A 523 11.47 -2.38 -13.06
CA ARG A 523 10.19 -1.84 -13.52
C ARG A 523 9.85 -2.38 -14.89
N ASN A 524 8.61 -2.87 -15.06
CA ASN A 524 8.14 -3.32 -16.36
C ASN A 524 7.84 -2.14 -17.30
N ASP A 525 7.64 -2.47 -18.59
CA ASP A 525 7.40 -1.47 -19.64
C ASP A 525 6.13 -0.64 -19.41
N THR A 526 5.09 -1.20 -18.76
CA THR A 526 3.86 -0.47 -18.42
C THR A 526 4.15 0.66 -17.43
N VAL A 527 4.84 0.36 -16.34
CA VAL A 527 5.19 1.35 -15.31
C VAL A 527 6.10 2.43 -15.88
N ILE A 528 7.10 2.04 -16.68
CA ILE A 528 7.98 2.97 -17.38
C ILE A 528 7.16 3.83 -18.36
N GLY A 529 6.20 3.24 -19.08
CA GLY A 529 5.29 3.93 -19.99
C GLY A 529 4.46 5.00 -19.27
N LEU A 530 3.92 4.70 -18.09
CA LEU A 530 3.20 5.66 -17.26
C LEU A 530 4.09 6.80 -16.77
N MET A 531 5.32 6.50 -16.32
CA MET A 531 6.29 7.54 -15.94
C MET A 531 6.57 8.50 -17.11
N LYS A 532 6.74 7.96 -18.32
CA LYS A 532 6.90 8.77 -19.54
C LYS A 532 5.67 9.63 -19.81
N GLN A 533 4.47 9.09 -19.69
CA GLN A 533 3.22 9.85 -19.87
C GLN A 533 3.10 11.00 -18.87
N ILE A 534 3.43 10.77 -17.60
CA ILE A 534 3.44 11.81 -16.57
C ILE A 534 4.48 12.88 -16.89
N LYS A 535 5.72 12.48 -17.23
CA LYS A 535 6.75 13.44 -17.66
C LYS A 535 6.28 14.28 -18.83
N ASN A 536 5.67 13.67 -19.85
CA ASN A 536 5.16 14.40 -21.01
C ASN A 536 3.97 15.30 -20.68
N LEU A 537 3.17 14.97 -19.67
CA LEU A 537 2.07 15.83 -19.23
C LEU A 537 2.60 17.10 -18.57
N TYR A 538 3.58 16.96 -17.69
CA TYR A 538 4.19 18.07 -16.98
C TYR A 538 5.19 18.85 -17.84
N ASP A 539 5.76 18.20 -18.86
CA ASP A 539 6.76 18.75 -19.78
C ASP A 539 6.54 18.28 -21.24
N PRO A 540 5.58 18.88 -21.97
CA PRO A 540 5.02 18.34 -23.23
C PRO A 540 5.85 18.55 -24.51
N ASN A 541 6.98 19.26 -24.48
CA ASN A 541 7.80 19.47 -25.69
C ASN A 541 8.46 18.17 -26.23
N CYS A 542 8.17 17.01 -25.64
CA CYS A 542 8.48 15.70 -26.21
C CYS A 542 7.51 15.22 -27.30
N ILE A 543 6.33 15.82 -27.52
CA ILE A 543 5.27 15.26 -28.41
C ILE A 543 5.03 16.04 -29.72
N SER A 544 5.35 17.33 -29.82
CA SER A 544 4.86 18.21 -30.90
C SER A 544 5.45 17.98 -32.31
N SER A 545 6.11 16.85 -32.58
CA SER A 545 6.72 16.53 -33.89
C SER A 545 6.52 15.09 -34.39
N GLY A 546 5.52 14.36 -33.90
CA GLY A 546 5.08 13.10 -34.52
C GLY A 546 5.98 11.88 -34.30
N ARG A 547 6.79 11.85 -33.24
CA ARG A 547 7.45 10.62 -32.75
C ARG A 547 6.96 10.28 -31.34
N THR A 548 6.81 9.00 -31.06
CA THR A 548 6.56 8.45 -29.71
C THR A 548 7.69 8.84 -28.78
N CYS A 549 7.35 9.38 -27.60
CA CYS A 549 8.34 9.69 -26.58
C CYS A 549 9.02 8.41 -26.06
N GLU A 550 10.27 8.20 -26.44
CA GLU A 550 11.19 7.34 -25.71
C GLU A 550 11.69 8.08 -24.45
N GLY A 551 10.78 8.61 -23.63
CA GLY A 551 11.04 9.51 -22.48
C GLY A 551 11.84 8.91 -21.30
N TYR A 552 12.51 7.78 -21.53
CA TYR A 552 13.56 7.20 -20.69
C TYR A 552 14.89 7.09 -21.44
N GLU A 553 15.06 7.76 -22.59
CA GLU A 553 16.30 7.89 -23.37
C GLU A 553 16.99 9.24 -23.18
N ARG A 554 16.46 10.12 -22.31
CA ARG A 554 16.92 11.46 -21.84
C ARG A 554 17.65 12.34 -22.88
N GLU A 555 16.99 13.43 -23.21
CA GLU A 555 17.61 14.75 -23.29
C GLU A 555 17.11 15.54 -22.07
N ARG A 556 17.97 16.33 -21.41
CA ARG A 556 17.53 17.22 -20.33
C ARG A 556 16.80 18.39 -20.95
N VAL A 557 15.57 18.58 -20.52
CA VAL A 557 14.68 19.62 -21.00
C VAL A 557 13.68 19.86 -19.88
N PHE A 558 13.57 21.10 -19.47
CA PHE A 558 12.24 21.66 -19.30
C PHE A 558 11.98 22.51 -20.53
N ILE A 559 10.70 22.65 -20.92
CA ILE A 559 10.00 23.89 -21.34
C ILE A 559 9.13 23.80 -22.64
N THR A 560 8.07 24.65 -22.76
CA THR A 560 6.75 24.69 -23.46
C THR A 560 6.51 25.80 -24.55
N GLY A 561 5.24 26.07 -24.94
CA GLY A 561 4.75 27.25 -25.70
C GLY A 561 3.21 27.47 -25.63
N THR A 562 2.74 28.73 -25.79
CA THR A 562 1.32 29.25 -25.74
C THR A 562 0.78 29.60 -27.17
N PRO A 563 -0.40 30.28 -27.45
CA PRO A 563 -1.64 30.62 -26.74
C PRO A 563 -2.94 30.42 -27.61
N GLU A 564 -3.30 29.24 -28.12
CA GLU A 564 -4.59 29.07 -28.83
C GLU A 564 -5.23 27.70 -28.53
N THR A 565 -6.39 27.68 -27.85
CA THR A 565 -7.49 26.68 -28.05
C THR A 565 -8.64 26.76 -27.04
N LYS A 566 -8.67 27.71 -26.08
CA LYS A 566 -9.87 28.01 -25.25
C LYS A 566 -10.55 26.78 -24.65
N GLY A 567 -9.93 26.21 -23.60
CA GLY A 567 -10.40 25.04 -22.86
C GLY A 567 -11.92 24.86 -22.78
N ARG A 568 -12.39 23.74 -23.32
CA ARG A 568 -13.68 23.11 -23.01
C ARG A 568 -13.55 21.60 -23.24
N VAL A 569 -13.77 20.81 -22.20
CA VAL A 569 -14.35 19.47 -22.38
C VAL A 569 -15.39 19.26 -21.29
N ALA A 570 -16.65 19.27 -21.69
CA ALA A 570 -17.78 18.80 -20.91
C ALA A 570 -18.27 17.48 -21.52
N SER A 571 -18.57 16.52 -20.64
CA SER A 571 -19.56 15.43 -20.72
C SER A 571 -20.07 14.96 -22.11
N HIS A 572 -19.89 13.67 -22.39
CA HIS A 572 -20.46 12.82 -23.47
C HIS A 572 -21.97 13.04 -23.81
N PRO A 573 -22.56 12.36 -24.85
CA PRO A 573 -22.17 12.11 -26.25
C PRO A 573 -23.34 12.35 -27.25
N ARG A 574 -23.13 12.29 -28.59
CA ARG A 574 -24.21 11.96 -29.56
C ARG A 574 -23.74 11.23 -30.83
N LYS A 575 -24.59 10.28 -31.25
CA LYS A 575 -24.53 9.35 -32.40
C LYS A 575 -24.58 10.03 -33.78
N THR A 576 -24.01 9.37 -34.79
CA THR A 576 -24.59 9.25 -36.16
C THR A 576 -24.12 7.96 -36.86
N THR A 577 -25.09 7.16 -37.32
CA THR A 577 -24.96 6.04 -38.29
C THR A 577 -25.02 6.59 -39.72
N PRO A 578 -24.62 5.84 -40.76
CA PRO A 578 -25.65 5.30 -41.69
C PRO A 578 -25.30 3.91 -42.29
N SER A 579 -26.23 2.93 -42.21
CA SER A 579 -27.09 2.42 -43.33
C SER A 579 -26.43 1.29 -44.16
N LYS A 580 -27.03 0.18 -44.62
CA LYS A 580 -28.42 -0.31 -44.89
C LYS A 580 -28.29 -1.86 -45.10
N LYS A 581 -29.06 -2.74 -44.43
CA LYS A 581 -30.35 -3.40 -44.85
C LYS A 581 -30.21 -4.59 -45.86
N PRO A 582 -31.20 -5.54 -45.98
CA PRO A 582 -31.83 -6.44 -44.98
C PRO A 582 -32.29 -7.84 -45.52
N LYS A 583 -33.04 -8.61 -44.69
CA LYS A 583 -34.02 -9.71 -44.97
C LYS A 583 -33.46 -11.15 -44.96
N ALA A 584 -34.13 -12.19 -44.43
CA ALA A 584 -35.52 -12.40 -44.01
C ALA A 584 -35.65 -13.51 -42.93
N SER A 585 -36.71 -13.42 -42.12
CA SER A 585 -37.41 -14.52 -41.43
C SER A 585 -38.72 -14.84 -42.23
N PRO A 586 -39.62 -15.80 -41.89
CA PRO A 586 -39.75 -16.56 -40.62
C PRO A 586 -40.27 -18.04 -40.69
N SER A 587 -40.09 -18.80 -39.58
CA SER A 587 -41.03 -19.75 -38.92
C SER A 587 -41.56 -21.02 -39.67
N PRO A 588 -42.29 -21.96 -39.00
CA PRO A 588 -42.10 -22.61 -37.69
C PRO A 588 -42.37 -24.15 -37.68
N SER A 589 -42.09 -24.79 -36.53
CA SER A 589 -42.86 -25.89 -35.88
C SER A 589 -42.80 -27.35 -36.39
N VAL A 590 -42.67 -28.26 -35.41
CA VAL A 590 -43.50 -29.46 -35.12
C VAL A 590 -42.70 -30.76 -34.82
N LYS A 591 -42.87 -31.20 -33.57
CA LYS A 591 -43.03 -32.56 -32.97
C LYS A 591 -42.20 -33.77 -33.43
N ALA A 592 -41.62 -34.38 -32.39
CA ALA A 592 -41.50 -35.79 -32.03
C ALA A 592 -42.13 -36.86 -32.96
N ASP A 593 -41.36 -37.92 -33.23
CA ASP A 593 -41.76 -39.33 -33.12
C ASP A 593 -40.50 -40.24 -33.13
N GLU A 594 -40.38 -41.09 -32.11
CA GLU A 594 -39.66 -42.39 -32.12
C GLU A 594 -40.57 -43.45 -32.84
N PRO A 595 -40.13 -44.65 -33.32
CA PRO A 595 -39.15 -45.55 -32.68
C PRO A 595 -38.26 -46.47 -33.57
N GLU A 596 -37.31 -47.10 -32.88
CA GLU A 596 -36.70 -48.44 -33.04
C GLU A 596 -36.15 -48.97 -34.40
N SER A 597 -34.84 -49.22 -34.43
CA SER A 597 -34.28 -50.58 -34.69
C SER A 597 -32.81 -50.66 -34.26
N GLY A 598 -32.45 -51.74 -33.56
CA GLY A 598 -31.23 -51.85 -32.76
C GLY A 598 -29.94 -52.25 -33.48
N SER A 599 -28.83 -52.07 -32.78
CA SER A 599 -27.79 -53.11 -32.66
C SER A 599 -26.88 -52.79 -31.46
N SER A 600 -26.62 -53.84 -30.69
CA SER A 600 -25.82 -53.84 -29.46
C SER A 600 -24.33 -53.62 -29.72
N SER A 601 -23.73 -52.65 -29.05
CA SER A 601 -22.35 -52.75 -28.54
C SER A 601 -22.25 -51.87 -27.30
N GLY A 602 -21.80 -52.48 -26.19
CA GLY A 602 -21.73 -51.83 -24.88
C GLY A 602 -20.71 -50.69 -24.89
N ILE A 603 -21.19 -49.49 -24.59
CA ILE A 603 -20.37 -48.31 -24.28
C ILE A 603 -20.62 -47.99 -22.81
N MET A 604 -19.54 -47.98 -22.02
CA MET A 604 -19.54 -47.58 -20.61
C MET A 604 -20.22 -46.22 -20.45
N GLY A 605 -21.26 -46.18 -19.63
CA GLY A 605 -22.10 -45.02 -19.40
C GLY A 605 -21.36 -43.87 -18.71
N SER A 606 -21.77 -42.65 -19.05
CA SER A 606 -21.53 -41.43 -18.29
C SER A 606 -21.95 -41.61 -16.82
N PRO A 607 -21.21 -41.07 -15.84
CA PRO A 607 -21.62 -41.14 -14.44
C PRO A 607 -22.97 -40.42 -14.27
N GLN A 608 -23.98 -41.10 -13.73
CA GLN A 608 -25.27 -40.46 -13.47
C GLN A 608 -25.14 -39.38 -12.39
N PRO A 609 -25.85 -38.24 -12.51
CA PRO A 609 -25.75 -37.11 -11.58
C PRO A 609 -26.37 -37.44 -10.22
N PHE A 610 -25.79 -36.92 -9.14
CA PHE A 610 -26.36 -37.01 -7.79
C PHE A 610 -27.73 -36.31 -7.74
N GLN A 611 -28.73 -36.95 -7.13
CA GLN A 611 -30.06 -36.38 -6.97
C GLN A 611 -30.52 -36.42 -5.50
N PRO A 612 -31.19 -35.36 -5.01
CA PRO A 612 -31.78 -35.35 -3.68
C PRO A 612 -33.02 -36.24 -3.63
N LEU A 613 -33.21 -36.93 -2.50
CA LEU A 613 -34.35 -37.82 -2.28
C LEU A 613 -35.59 -37.05 -1.83
N ALA A 614 -36.76 -37.45 -2.31
CA ALA A 614 -38.05 -36.90 -1.90
C ALA A 614 -38.48 -37.43 -0.50
N PRO A 615 -39.21 -36.64 0.32
CA PRO A 615 -39.61 -35.26 0.07
C PRO A 615 -38.41 -34.31 0.18
N LEU A 616 -38.33 -33.36 -0.75
CA LEU A 616 -37.28 -32.35 -0.76
C LEU A 616 -37.47 -31.40 0.41
N THR A 617 -36.37 -31.05 1.07
CA THR A 617 -36.35 -30.15 2.20
C THR A 617 -35.82 -28.77 1.79
N SER A 618 -35.74 -27.84 2.74
CA SER A 618 -35.27 -26.49 2.44
C SER A 618 -33.80 -26.54 2.04
N ALA A 619 -33.41 -25.68 1.09
CA ALA A 619 -31.99 -25.55 0.75
C ALA A 619 -31.13 -25.17 1.95
N TRP A 620 -31.69 -24.52 2.98
CA TRP A 620 -30.99 -24.13 4.22
C TRP A 620 -30.81 -25.25 5.24
N ASP A 621 -31.38 -26.43 5.00
CA ASP A 621 -31.10 -27.59 5.84
C ASP A 621 -29.67 -28.06 5.59
N ASP A 622 -28.87 -28.12 6.65
CA ASP A 622 -27.44 -28.44 6.53
C ASP A 622 -27.19 -29.87 6.07
N TYR A 623 -28.16 -30.77 6.22
CA TYR A 623 -28.07 -32.15 5.74
C TYR A 623 -29.07 -32.41 4.61
N VAL A 624 -28.55 -32.86 3.46
CA VAL A 624 -29.36 -33.37 2.35
C VAL A 624 -29.08 -34.85 2.14
N ARG A 625 -30.11 -35.64 1.80
CA ARG A 625 -29.91 -37.03 1.38
C ARG A 625 -29.78 -37.10 -0.12
N LEU A 626 -28.64 -37.61 -0.60
CA LEU A 626 -28.33 -37.75 -2.02
C LEU A 626 -28.31 -39.23 -2.41
N SER A 627 -28.77 -39.52 -3.62
CA SER A 627 -28.63 -40.82 -4.27
C SER A 627 -27.62 -40.72 -5.41
N SER A 628 -26.67 -41.66 -5.44
CA SER A 628 -25.72 -41.79 -6.57
C SER A 628 -26.33 -42.67 -7.68
N GLY A 629 -25.77 -42.61 -8.89
CA GLY A 629 -26.20 -43.42 -10.05
C GLY A 629 -26.31 -44.93 -9.86
N GLY A 630 -25.78 -45.48 -8.75
CA GLY A 630 -25.90 -46.88 -8.36
C GLY A 630 -27.02 -47.17 -7.34
N GLY A 631 -27.88 -46.19 -7.03
CA GLY A 631 -28.97 -46.33 -6.04
C GLY A 631 -28.51 -46.32 -4.58
N THR A 632 -27.26 -45.93 -4.30
CA THR A 632 -26.74 -45.85 -2.93
C THR A 632 -27.07 -44.47 -2.35
N GLU A 633 -27.81 -44.47 -1.24
CA GLU A 633 -28.24 -43.27 -0.53
C GLU A 633 -27.25 -42.90 0.57
N PHE A 634 -26.95 -41.61 0.71
CA PHE A 634 -26.15 -41.11 1.83
C PHE A 634 -26.55 -39.69 2.25
N PRO A 635 -26.46 -39.37 3.55
CA PRO A 635 -26.58 -37.99 4.01
C PRO A 635 -25.30 -37.22 3.71
N ALA A 636 -25.43 -35.99 3.23
CA ALA A 636 -24.32 -35.08 2.95
C ALA A 636 -24.54 -33.73 3.66
N LEU A 637 -23.52 -33.26 4.38
CA LEU A 637 -23.48 -31.93 4.96
C LEU A 637 -23.17 -30.91 3.87
N ILE A 638 -24.03 -29.88 3.71
CA ILE A 638 -23.85 -28.82 2.72
C ILE A 638 -23.02 -27.68 3.32
N THR A 639 -21.97 -27.28 2.62
CA THR A 639 -21.16 -26.11 2.95
C THR A 639 -20.91 -25.27 1.69
N ALA A 640 -20.73 -23.97 1.85
CA ALA A 640 -20.28 -23.09 0.78
C ALA A 640 -19.15 -22.20 1.29
N LEU A 641 -18.13 -21.99 0.46
CA LEU A 641 -16.94 -21.21 0.83
C LEU A 641 -16.42 -20.41 -0.35
N GLN A 642 -16.12 -19.13 -0.10
CA GLN A 642 -15.48 -18.29 -1.10
C GLN A 642 -13.98 -18.65 -1.25
N THR A 643 -13.52 -18.96 -2.47
CA THR A 643 -12.11 -19.30 -2.74
C THR A 643 -11.73 -19.16 -4.22
N ASN A 644 -10.45 -18.94 -4.52
CA ASN A 644 -9.91 -18.88 -5.88
C ASN A 644 -9.93 -20.26 -6.57
N LEU A 645 -10.57 -20.36 -7.74
CA LEU A 645 -10.73 -21.60 -8.50
C LEU A 645 -9.50 -21.96 -9.34
N GLN A 646 -8.65 -20.99 -9.72
CA GLN A 646 -7.40 -21.21 -10.46
C GLN A 646 -6.38 -22.06 -9.66
N ASN A 647 -6.50 -22.08 -8.33
CA ASN A 647 -5.64 -22.91 -7.46
C ASN A 647 -6.13 -24.36 -7.31
N VAL A 648 -7.33 -24.69 -7.81
CA VAL A 648 -7.95 -26.02 -7.67
C VAL A 648 -7.92 -26.79 -9.00
N ALA A 649 -7.79 -26.08 -10.13
CA ALA A 649 -7.91 -26.65 -11.45
C ALA A 649 -6.58 -26.68 -12.22
N THR A 650 -5.77 -27.74 -12.03
CA THR A 650 -4.80 -28.15 -13.06
C THR A 650 -4.76 -29.67 -13.19
N HIS A 651 -5.59 -30.26 -14.06
CA HIS A 651 -5.19 -31.26 -15.05
C HIS A 651 -6.38 -31.85 -15.81
N GLU A 652 -6.74 -31.28 -16.97
CA GLU A 652 -7.45 -32.01 -18.05
C GLU A 652 -6.98 -31.53 -19.44
N ALA A 653 -5.67 -31.31 -19.60
CA ALA A 653 -5.09 -31.00 -20.91
C ALA A 653 -3.70 -31.63 -21.10
N ALA A 654 -3.57 -32.92 -20.80
CA ALA A 654 -2.45 -33.73 -21.29
C ALA A 654 -2.73 -35.22 -21.08
N ALA A 655 -3.31 -35.88 -22.10
CA ALA A 655 -2.97 -37.27 -22.45
C ALA A 655 -3.68 -37.68 -23.75
N GLY A 656 -2.95 -37.59 -24.86
CA GLY A 656 -3.06 -38.63 -25.88
C GLY A 656 -2.46 -39.91 -25.30
N ASN A 657 -3.32 -40.91 -25.10
CA ASN A 657 -3.12 -42.35 -25.19
C ASN A 657 -1.75 -42.97 -24.80
N GLU A 658 -1.74 -43.78 -23.74
CA GLU A 658 -1.56 -45.26 -23.75
C GLU A 658 -0.97 -45.78 -22.42
N GLY A 659 -1.56 -46.86 -21.89
CA GLY A 659 -0.90 -47.74 -20.92
C GLY A 659 -1.54 -47.80 -19.52
N CYS A 660 -2.39 -48.81 -19.32
CA CYS A 660 -3.12 -49.11 -18.09
C CYS A 660 -2.17 -49.46 -16.91
N GLY A 661 -2.43 -48.89 -15.72
CA GLY A 661 -1.74 -49.25 -14.49
C GLY A 661 -2.20 -48.41 -13.31
N ASP A 662 -3.04 -49.00 -12.47
CA ASP A 662 -3.55 -48.51 -11.18
C ASP A 662 -2.52 -47.68 -10.39
N GLY A 663 -2.75 -46.37 -10.25
CA GLY A 663 -1.77 -45.46 -9.63
C GLY A 663 -2.01 -43.96 -9.85
N SER A 664 -2.77 -43.37 -8.92
CA SER A 664 -2.86 -41.93 -8.62
C SER A 664 -3.59 -41.07 -9.68
N PHE A 665 -4.73 -40.42 -9.43
CA PHE A 665 -4.96 -39.38 -8.40
C PHE A 665 -3.78 -38.39 -8.20
N GLY A 666 -2.71 -38.50 -9.01
CA GLY A 666 -1.36 -37.97 -8.73
C GLY A 666 -1.14 -36.52 -9.08
N THR A 667 -2.05 -35.92 -9.85
CA THR A 667 -2.01 -34.52 -10.24
C THR A 667 -3.14 -33.70 -9.60
N LEU A 668 -4.11 -34.37 -8.96
CA LEU A 668 -5.40 -33.82 -8.56
C LEU A 668 -5.49 -33.35 -7.09
N LEU A 669 -4.43 -33.50 -6.28
CA LEU A 669 -4.41 -33.09 -4.87
C LEU A 669 -3.11 -32.39 -4.43
N SER A 670 -2.00 -32.48 -5.18
CA SER A 670 -0.66 -32.03 -4.74
C SER A 670 -0.35 -30.55 -5.01
N ALA A 671 -1.28 -29.80 -5.61
CA ALA A 671 -1.21 -28.35 -5.84
C ALA A 671 -2.12 -27.51 -4.91
N MET A 672 -2.85 -28.15 -3.97
CA MET A 672 -3.81 -27.46 -3.11
C MET A 672 -3.15 -26.65 -1.99
N GLN A 673 -2.85 -25.37 -2.25
CA GLN A 673 -2.75 -24.35 -1.20
C GLN A 673 -4.01 -23.47 -1.20
N PHE A 674 -4.84 -23.63 -0.17
CA PHE A 674 -5.69 -22.54 0.32
C PHE A 674 -5.00 -22.01 1.57
N PRO A 675 -4.46 -20.78 1.53
CA PRO A 675 -5.30 -19.62 1.82
C PRO A 675 -4.99 -18.44 0.87
N PRO A 676 -6.01 -17.66 0.48
CA PRO A 676 -6.18 -16.45 1.26
C PRO A 676 -7.66 -16.17 1.53
N TYR A 677 -7.97 -15.72 2.74
CA TYR A 677 -9.18 -14.94 2.92
C TYR A 677 -8.88 -13.48 2.57
N ALA A 678 -9.70 -12.92 1.72
CA ALA A 678 -10.17 -11.54 1.78
C ALA A 678 -11.52 -11.62 1.07
N VAL A 679 -12.60 -11.12 1.64
CA VAL A 679 -12.91 -9.71 1.43
C VAL A 679 -13.27 -9.03 2.76
N ALA A 680 -12.30 -8.30 3.33
CA ALA A 680 -12.50 -7.38 4.45
C ALA A 680 -13.25 -6.08 4.05
N GLU A 681 -13.85 -6.07 2.86
CA GLU A 681 -14.27 -4.88 2.14
C GLU A 681 -15.38 -5.29 1.15
N LEU A 682 -16.55 -5.65 1.66
CA LEU A 682 -17.80 -5.34 0.93
C LEU A 682 -17.86 -3.81 0.80
N LEU A 683 -16.91 -3.23 0.07
CA LEU A 683 -16.89 -1.82 -0.26
C LEU A 683 -18.18 -1.59 -1.05
N PRO A 684 -18.86 -0.45 -0.82
CA PRO A 684 -19.83 0.01 -1.80
C PRO A 684 -19.09 0.15 -3.12
N VAL A 685 -19.25 -0.83 -4.00
CA VAL A 685 -18.65 -0.83 -5.33
C VAL A 685 -19.35 0.30 -6.08
N ALA A 686 -18.61 1.37 -6.34
CA ALA A 686 -19.00 2.34 -7.36
C ALA A 686 -19.19 1.55 -8.68
N ASP A 687 -20.37 1.71 -9.30
CA ASP A 687 -20.84 1.02 -10.51
C ASP A 687 -19.73 0.32 -11.32
N ASP A 688 -19.49 -0.99 -11.08
CA ASP A 688 -19.08 -2.03 -12.05
C ASP A 688 -18.47 -3.28 -11.36
N ALA A 689 -18.88 -4.47 -11.85
CA ALA A 689 -18.32 -5.82 -11.65
C ALA A 689 -18.76 -6.70 -10.46
N PHE A 690 -19.67 -7.66 -10.73
CA PHE A 690 -19.85 -8.88 -9.95
C PHE A 690 -19.84 -10.11 -10.87
N GLY A 691 -18.67 -10.66 -11.24
CA GLY A 691 -18.58 -11.99 -11.87
C GLY A 691 -18.52 -13.06 -10.79
N MET A 692 -19.27 -14.16 -10.91
CA MET A 692 -19.19 -15.28 -9.97
C MET A 692 -18.91 -16.57 -10.72
N ASN A 693 -17.82 -17.24 -10.37
CA ASN A 693 -17.42 -18.52 -10.92
C ASN A 693 -17.50 -19.54 -9.79
N ALA A 694 -18.09 -20.72 -10.01
CA ALA A 694 -18.28 -21.70 -8.94
C ALA A 694 -18.24 -23.16 -9.39
N GLN A 695 -17.95 -24.04 -8.42
CA GLN A 695 -17.96 -25.50 -8.58
C GLN A 695 -18.66 -26.16 -7.39
N CYS A 696 -19.42 -27.22 -7.68
CA CYS A 696 -20.05 -28.08 -6.69
C CYS A 696 -19.31 -29.42 -6.63
N PHE A 697 -18.88 -29.80 -5.43
CA PHE A 697 -18.17 -31.04 -5.16
C PHE A 697 -18.93 -31.89 -4.15
N VAL A 698 -18.93 -33.21 -4.34
CA VAL A 698 -19.53 -34.17 -3.41
C VAL A 698 -18.50 -35.22 -3.01
N ARG A 699 -18.45 -35.52 -1.72
CA ARG A 699 -17.70 -36.65 -1.16
C ARG A 699 -18.67 -37.70 -0.66
N GLN A 700 -18.48 -38.95 -1.09
CA GLN A 700 -19.16 -40.12 -0.54
C GLN A 700 -18.24 -40.84 0.47
N LYS A 701 -18.84 -41.38 1.54
CA LYS A 701 -18.13 -42.25 2.49
C LYS A 701 -17.59 -43.50 1.79
N ALA A 702 -16.29 -43.78 1.95
CA ALA A 702 -15.70 -45.06 1.52
C ALA A 702 -16.12 -46.17 2.49
N THR A 703 -16.67 -47.27 1.97
CA THR A 703 -17.20 -48.39 2.78
C THR A 703 -16.14 -49.16 3.58
N ASN A 704 -14.83 -48.92 3.38
CA ASN A 704 -13.72 -49.70 3.94
C ASN A 704 -12.67 -48.90 4.74
N ALA A 705 -12.97 -47.69 5.22
CA ALA A 705 -11.99 -46.89 5.99
C ALA A 705 -12.40 -46.75 7.47
N GLU A 706 -11.75 -47.49 8.36
CA GLU A 706 -12.02 -47.51 9.81
C GLU A 706 -11.57 -46.23 10.56
N HIS A 707 -10.94 -45.26 9.88
CA HIS A 707 -10.33 -44.08 10.50
C HIS A 707 -10.61 -42.73 9.83
N ASP A 708 -11.59 -42.65 8.93
CA ASP A 708 -11.94 -41.39 8.24
C ASP A 708 -13.22 -40.76 8.83
N SER A 709 -13.32 -39.42 8.83
CA SER A 709 -14.40 -38.66 9.49
C SER A 709 -15.79 -39.21 9.15
N THR A 710 -16.70 -39.25 10.12
CA THR A 710 -17.98 -39.98 10.07
C THR A 710 -19.04 -39.52 9.06
N GLU A 711 -18.86 -38.39 8.36
CA GLU A 711 -19.93 -37.71 7.58
C GLU A 711 -19.56 -37.49 6.10
N SER A 712 -20.57 -37.54 5.20
CA SER A 712 -20.41 -37.17 3.78
C SER A 712 -20.60 -35.66 3.61
N TYR A 713 -20.03 -35.05 2.56
CA TYR A 713 -20.06 -33.59 2.37
C TYR A 713 -20.44 -33.20 0.94
N CYS A 714 -21.10 -32.06 0.79
CA CYS A 714 -21.38 -31.36 -0.46
C CYS A 714 -20.88 -29.90 -0.33
N ALA A 715 -19.85 -29.54 -1.09
CA ALA A 715 -19.20 -28.23 -0.99
C ALA A 715 -19.40 -27.39 -2.27
N PHE A 716 -19.85 -26.15 -2.10
CA PHE A 716 -19.87 -25.13 -3.16
C PHE A 716 -18.68 -24.19 -2.98
N LEU A 717 -17.74 -24.24 -3.92
CA LEU A 717 -16.57 -23.35 -3.94
C LEU A 717 -16.81 -22.26 -4.98
N PHE A 718 -16.63 -20.99 -4.62
CA PHE A 718 -16.92 -19.87 -5.53
C PHE A 718 -15.96 -18.70 -5.38
N GLU A 719 -15.71 -17.95 -6.46
CA GLU A 719 -14.93 -16.70 -6.45
C GLU A 719 -15.70 -15.54 -7.06
N HIS A 720 -15.34 -14.32 -6.62
CA HIS A 720 -15.76 -13.09 -7.28
C HIS A 720 -14.68 -12.66 -8.27
N ASP A 721 -15.04 -12.55 -9.54
CA ASP A 721 -14.17 -12.01 -10.57
C ASP A 721 -14.27 -10.47 -10.56
N SER A 722 -13.19 -9.82 -10.13
CA SER A 722 -13.05 -8.36 -10.11
C SER A 722 -12.50 -7.78 -11.42
N SER A 723 -12.52 -8.55 -12.53
CA SER A 723 -11.99 -8.14 -13.84
C SER A 723 -12.88 -7.12 -14.58
N GLY A 724 -13.23 -6.00 -13.94
CA GLY A 724 -13.69 -4.77 -14.62
C GLY A 724 -14.87 -4.88 -15.60
N ALA A 725 -15.69 -5.93 -15.50
CA ALA A 725 -16.86 -6.13 -16.36
C ALA A 725 -18.10 -5.50 -15.71
N SER A 726 -18.85 -4.64 -16.40
CA SER A 726 -20.02 -3.98 -15.83
C SER A 726 -21.02 -4.96 -15.18
N TRP A 727 -21.61 -4.58 -14.03
CA TRP A 727 -22.64 -5.36 -13.29
C TRP A 727 -23.73 -5.98 -14.18
N ARG A 728 -23.99 -5.35 -15.32
CA ARG A 728 -24.93 -5.83 -16.35
C ARG A 728 -24.57 -7.19 -16.92
N LEU A 729 -23.29 -7.52 -17.13
CA LEU A 729 -22.86 -8.73 -17.84
C LEU A 729 -23.16 -10.04 -17.10
N THR A 730 -23.26 -10.00 -15.76
CA THR A 730 -23.43 -11.21 -14.94
C THR A 730 -24.87 -11.38 -14.44
N ALA A 731 -25.57 -10.28 -14.19
CA ALA A 731 -27.03 -10.27 -14.15
C ALA A 731 -27.62 -10.78 -15.49
N GLU A 732 -27.01 -10.42 -16.63
CA GLU A 732 -27.38 -10.95 -17.95
C GLU A 732 -27.16 -12.47 -18.08
N GLN A 733 -26.12 -13.03 -17.48
CA GLN A 733 -25.88 -14.48 -17.50
C GLN A 733 -26.93 -15.25 -16.69
N MET A 734 -27.20 -14.80 -15.46
CA MET A 734 -28.21 -15.43 -14.60
C MET A 734 -29.61 -15.29 -15.20
N THR A 735 -29.96 -14.10 -15.69
CA THR A 735 -31.24 -13.88 -16.37
C THR A 735 -31.37 -14.66 -17.68
N ARG A 736 -30.27 -14.92 -18.39
CA ARG A 736 -30.25 -15.77 -19.59
C ARG A 736 -30.48 -17.24 -19.28
N LEU A 737 -29.93 -17.77 -18.18
CA LEU A 737 -30.21 -19.14 -17.73
C LEU A 737 -31.67 -19.30 -17.29
N GLY A 738 -32.24 -18.24 -16.71
CA GLY A 738 -33.63 -18.17 -16.29
C GLY A 738 -33.89 -18.91 -14.97
N PRO A 739 -35.00 -18.60 -14.28
CA PRO A 739 -35.25 -19.10 -12.93
C PRO A 739 -35.51 -20.61 -12.86
N HIS A 740 -36.03 -21.23 -13.93
CA HIS A 740 -36.23 -22.70 -13.99
C HIS A 740 -34.92 -23.48 -13.92
N TYR A 741 -33.80 -22.90 -14.36
CA TYR A 741 -32.49 -23.53 -14.26
C TYR A 741 -32.08 -23.79 -12.79
N PHE A 742 -32.64 -23.03 -11.85
CA PHE A 742 -32.35 -23.10 -10.42
C PHE A 742 -33.46 -23.82 -9.63
N ALA A 743 -34.35 -24.57 -10.30
CA ALA A 743 -35.44 -25.30 -9.65
C ALA A 743 -35.02 -26.66 -9.05
N SER A 744 -33.86 -27.21 -9.45
CA SER A 744 -33.39 -28.53 -9.02
C SER A 744 -31.93 -28.53 -8.55
N PHE A 745 -31.54 -29.52 -7.76
CA PHE A 745 -30.16 -29.72 -7.31
C PHE A 745 -29.20 -30.06 -8.48
N PRO A 746 -27.94 -29.59 -8.45
CA PRO A 746 -27.31 -28.75 -7.41
C PRO A 746 -27.60 -27.25 -7.55
N ASN A 747 -28.15 -26.81 -8.69
CA ASN A 747 -28.34 -25.41 -9.04
C ASN A 747 -29.24 -24.65 -8.04
N HIS A 748 -30.29 -25.28 -7.53
CA HIS A 748 -31.15 -24.72 -6.51
C HIS A 748 -30.37 -24.33 -5.24
N HIS A 749 -29.53 -25.23 -4.73
CA HIS A 749 -28.77 -24.99 -3.51
C HIS A 749 -27.68 -23.94 -3.72
N PHE A 750 -27.04 -23.94 -4.88
CA PHE A 750 -26.12 -22.88 -5.28
C PHE A 750 -26.81 -21.51 -5.33
N PHE A 751 -27.96 -21.42 -6.00
CA PHE A 751 -28.71 -20.17 -6.10
C PHE A 751 -29.15 -19.66 -4.72
N VAL A 752 -29.77 -20.52 -3.92
CA VAL A 752 -30.34 -20.13 -2.61
C VAL A 752 -29.25 -19.84 -1.58
N ARG A 753 -28.21 -20.68 -1.46
CA ARG A 753 -27.16 -20.50 -0.43
C ARG A 753 -26.04 -19.55 -0.84
N VAL A 754 -25.70 -19.45 -2.13
CA VAL A 754 -24.50 -18.74 -2.58
C VAL A 754 -24.85 -17.45 -3.32
N TYR A 755 -25.52 -17.56 -4.47
CA TYR A 755 -25.75 -16.40 -5.34
C TYR A 755 -26.70 -15.37 -4.71
N ARG A 756 -27.87 -15.83 -4.27
CA ARG A 756 -28.97 -14.97 -3.82
C ARG A 756 -28.58 -14.10 -2.61
N PRO A 757 -27.97 -14.62 -1.53
CA PRO A 757 -27.64 -13.80 -0.36
C PRO A 757 -26.56 -12.77 -0.66
N VAL A 758 -25.56 -13.12 -1.49
CA VAL A 758 -24.48 -12.22 -1.89
C VAL A 758 -25.01 -11.11 -2.80
N ALA A 759 -25.72 -11.46 -3.87
CA ALA A 759 -26.30 -10.49 -4.79
C ALA A 759 -27.31 -9.55 -4.11
N MET A 760 -28.12 -10.07 -3.17
CA MET A 760 -29.02 -9.27 -2.34
C MET A 760 -28.24 -8.29 -1.44
N SER A 761 -27.19 -8.75 -0.76
CA SER A 761 -26.37 -7.90 0.12
C SER A 761 -25.68 -6.78 -0.66
N ILE A 762 -25.15 -7.08 -1.86
CA ILE A 762 -24.56 -6.08 -2.76
C ILE A 762 -25.60 -5.07 -3.24
N ALA A 763 -26.78 -5.53 -3.68
CA ALA A 763 -27.86 -4.63 -4.12
C ALA A 763 -28.31 -3.70 -2.99
N LEU A 764 -28.41 -4.22 -1.76
CA LEU A 764 -28.75 -3.44 -0.57
C LEU A 764 -27.68 -2.37 -0.26
N LEU A 765 -26.40 -2.76 -0.23
CA LEU A 765 -25.28 -1.87 0.09
C LEU A 765 -25.01 -0.82 -1.01
N SER A 766 -25.16 -1.20 -2.28
CA SER A 766 -25.02 -0.31 -3.43
C SER A 766 -26.26 0.55 -3.70
N ARG A 767 -27.40 0.24 -3.04
CA ARG A 767 -28.67 0.92 -3.22
C ARG A 767 -29.17 0.90 -4.68
N ARG A 768 -28.92 -0.22 -5.38
CA ARG A 768 -29.31 -0.44 -6.80
C ARG A 768 -30.35 -1.54 -6.93
N ASP A 769 -31.34 -1.36 -7.81
CA ASP A 769 -32.35 -2.39 -8.09
C ASP A 769 -31.74 -3.69 -8.65
N THR A 770 -32.42 -4.82 -8.44
CA THR A 770 -31.99 -6.15 -8.86
C THR A 770 -33.14 -6.95 -9.45
N PHE A 771 -32.86 -7.76 -10.48
CA PHE A 771 -33.85 -8.63 -11.11
C PHE A 771 -34.40 -9.70 -10.16
N LEU A 772 -33.71 -9.98 -9.06
CA LEU A 772 -34.09 -10.99 -8.07
C LEU A 772 -35.44 -10.69 -7.37
N ARG A 773 -35.91 -9.45 -7.38
CA ARG A 773 -37.23 -9.09 -6.83
C ARG A 773 -38.41 -9.46 -7.74
N MET A 774 -38.13 -9.83 -8.99
CA MET A 774 -39.19 -10.18 -9.94
C MET A 774 -39.93 -11.44 -9.48
N PRO A 775 -41.27 -11.53 -9.62
CA PRO A 775 -42.05 -12.65 -9.07
C PRO A 775 -41.50 -14.02 -9.46
N GLU A 776 -41.14 -14.19 -10.73
CA GLU A 776 -40.54 -15.41 -11.29
C GLU A 776 -39.28 -15.86 -10.53
N TRP A 777 -38.43 -14.92 -10.08
CA TRP A 777 -37.21 -15.19 -9.33
C TRP A 777 -37.43 -15.41 -7.84
N THR A 778 -38.64 -15.17 -7.35
CA THR A 778 -39.07 -15.48 -5.98
C THR A 778 -39.96 -16.71 -5.90
N THR A 779 -40.44 -17.26 -7.02
CA THR A 779 -41.38 -18.39 -7.03
C THR A 779 -40.77 -19.63 -7.68
N ILE A 780 -40.33 -19.52 -8.93
CA ILE A 780 -39.95 -20.67 -9.77
C ILE A 780 -38.82 -21.51 -9.14
N PRO A 781 -37.74 -20.93 -8.56
CA PRO A 781 -36.69 -21.74 -7.94
C PRO A 781 -37.18 -22.62 -6.79
N TRP A 782 -38.31 -22.28 -6.15
CA TRP A 782 -38.90 -23.01 -5.02
C TRP A 782 -40.09 -23.91 -5.42
N GLU A 783 -40.31 -24.15 -6.72
CA GLU A 783 -41.40 -25.05 -7.16
C GLU A 783 -41.23 -26.49 -6.62
N GLN A 784 -39.98 -26.95 -6.46
CA GLN A 784 -39.65 -28.30 -5.98
C GLN A 784 -39.25 -28.33 -4.50
N HIS A 785 -38.74 -27.21 -3.97
CA HIS A 785 -38.15 -27.11 -2.63
C HIS A 785 -38.93 -26.10 -1.76
N PRO A 786 -39.26 -26.43 -0.50
CA PRO A 786 -39.98 -25.50 0.37
C PRO A 786 -39.12 -24.30 0.79
N LYS A 787 -39.73 -23.11 0.83
CA LYS A 787 -39.12 -21.88 1.38
C LYS A 787 -38.98 -21.97 2.90
N SER A 788 -37.82 -21.55 3.40
CA SER A 788 -37.60 -21.29 4.83
C SER A 788 -38.12 -19.91 5.24
N ALA A 789 -38.15 -19.65 6.56
CA ALA A 789 -38.38 -18.30 7.07
C ALA A 789 -37.28 -17.30 6.65
N LEU A 790 -36.03 -17.76 6.44
CA LEU A 790 -34.95 -16.93 5.90
C LEU A 790 -35.21 -16.54 4.44
N ASP A 791 -35.77 -17.45 3.63
CA ASP A 791 -36.13 -17.13 2.24
C ASP A 791 -37.23 -16.07 2.15
N GLN A 792 -38.20 -16.14 3.07
CA GLN A 792 -39.28 -15.15 3.20
C GLN A 792 -38.72 -13.78 3.64
N LEU A 793 -37.73 -13.76 4.54
CA LEU A 793 -37.03 -12.53 4.90
C LEU A 793 -36.33 -11.92 3.68
N PHE A 794 -35.64 -12.74 2.89
CA PHE A 794 -34.95 -12.29 1.69
C PHE A 794 -35.91 -11.75 0.62
N ASP A 795 -37.12 -12.30 0.49
CA ASP A 795 -38.15 -11.72 -0.38
C ASP A 795 -38.48 -10.26 0.03
N ILE A 796 -38.63 -10.01 1.33
CA ILE A 796 -38.91 -8.67 1.86
C ILE A 796 -37.69 -7.74 1.67
N ILE A 797 -36.48 -8.22 1.95
CA ILE A 797 -35.24 -7.41 1.79
C ILE A 797 -35.03 -7.01 0.32
N LEU A 798 -35.37 -7.87 -0.63
CA LEU A 798 -35.24 -7.59 -2.07
C LEU A 798 -36.15 -6.45 -2.57
N GLU A 799 -37.15 -6.03 -1.79
CA GLU A 799 -37.94 -4.83 -2.12
C GLU A 799 -37.15 -3.54 -1.86
N LEU A 800 -36.23 -3.54 -0.87
CA LEU A 800 -35.53 -2.35 -0.38
C LEU A 800 -34.63 -1.65 -1.41
N PRO A 801 -33.78 -2.34 -2.20
CA PRO A 801 -32.86 -1.67 -3.12
C PRO A 801 -33.57 -0.78 -4.15
N SER A 802 -34.73 -1.24 -4.65
CA SER A 802 -35.56 -0.47 -5.59
C SER A 802 -36.17 0.79 -4.93
N LEU A 803 -36.50 0.71 -3.64
CA LEU A 803 -36.98 1.86 -2.87
C LEU A 803 -35.84 2.86 -2.64
N PHE A 804 -34.65 2.37 -2.28
CA PHE A 804 -33.46 3.20 -2.08
C PHE A 804 -33.07 3.96 -3.35
N GLU A 805 -33.02 3.29 -4.50
CA GLU A 805 -32.71 3.94 -5.78
C GLU A 805 -33.70 5.06 -6.12
N ARG A 806 -35.00 4.84 -5.88
CA ARG A 806 -36.04 5.87 -6.03
C ARG A 806 -35.86 7.02 -5.02
N MET A 807 -35.53 6.71 -3.77
CA MET A 807 -35.30 7.72 -2.73
C MET A 807 -34.11 8.61 -3.06
N ASP A 808 -33.00 8.03 -3.52
CA ASP A 808 -31.80 8.79 -3.88
C ASP A 808 -32.11 9.79 -4.99
N GLY A 809 -32.94 9.42 -5.97
CA GLY A 809 -33.44 10.35 -6.97
C GLY A 809 -34.28 11.50 -6.40
N ILE A 810 -35.10 11.22 -5.38
CA ILE A 810 -35.97 12.23 -4.74
C ILE A 810 -35.19 13.15 -3.79
N VAL A 811 -34.27 12.62 -2.99
CA VAL A 811 -33.50 13.40 -2.00
C VAL A 811 -32.67 14.49 -2.70
N HIS A 812 -32.10 14.19 -3.87
CA HIS A 812 -31.26 15.13 -4.62
C HIS A 812 -32.04 16.02 -5.62
N ALA A 813 -33.33 15.76 -5.85
CA ALA A 813 -34.17 16.57 -6.73
C ALA A 813 -34.55 17.91 -6.09
N GLN A 814 -34.83 18.92 -6.92
CA GLN A 814 -35.32 20.22 -6.44
C GLN A 814 -36.62 20.05 -5.64
N ALA A 815 -36.72 20.77 -4.52
CA ALA A 815 -37.86 20.75 -3.62
C ALA A 815 -39.09 21.40 -4.27
N THR A 816 -39.78 20.65 -5.13
CA THR A 816 -41.02 21.03 -5.82
C THR A 816 -42.22 20.32 -5.20
N LEU A 817 -43.44 20.79 -5.48
CA LEU A 817 -44.65 20.10 -5.05
C LEU A 817 -44.73 18.68 -5.63
N ALA A 818 -44.29 18.50 -6.88
CA ALA A 818 -44.22 17.19 -7.53
C ALA A 818 -43.26 16.23 -6.81
N ARG A 819 -42.06 16.70 -6.44
CA ARG A 819 -41.08 15.95 -5.64
C ARG A 819 -41.66 15.55 -4.28
N ARG A 820 -42.40 16.45 -3.63
CA ARG A 820 -43.07 16.17 -2.35
C ARG A 820 -44.14 15.07 -2.48
N THR A 821 -44.97 15.11 -3.51
CA THR A 821 -45.97 14.06 -3.77
C THR A 821 -45.31 12.71 -4.01
N GLN A 822 -44.23 12.67 -4.79
CA GLN A 822 -43.44 11.45 -5.00
C GLN A 822 -42.83 10.93 -3.69
N ALA A 823 -42.35 11.82 -2.82
CA ALA A 823 -41.82 11.45 -1.52
C ALA A 823 -42.88 10.85 -0.59
N GLN A 824 -44.11 11.40 -0.60
CA GLN A 824 -45.25 10.86 0.15
C GLN A 824 -45.67 9.46 -0.34
N GLU A 825 -45.73 9.26 -1.66
CA GLU A 825 -46.00 7.94 -2.26
C GLU A 825 -44.91 6.94 -1.86
N LEU A 826 -43.65 7.35 -1.88
CA LEU A 826 -42.54 6.48 -1.52
C LEU A 826 -42.56 6.13 -0.01
N LEU A 827 -42.87 7.09 0.86
CA LEU A 827 -43.07 6.83 2.28
C LEU A 827 -44.20 5.83 2.52
N HIS A 828 -45.31 5.91 1.78
CA HIS A 828 -46.38 4.91 1.87
C HIS A 828 -45.86 3.49 1.60
N HIS A 829 -45.08 3.30 0.52
CA HIS A 829 -44.49 2.00 0.20
C HIS A 829 -43.53 1.52 1.29
N CYS A 830 -42.74 2.41 1.89
CA CYS A 830 -41.88 2.03 3.02
C CYS A 830 -42.69 1.52 4.22
N LEU A 831 -43.82 2.14 4.55
CA LEU A 831 -44.64 1.68 5.66
C LEU A 831 -45.30 0.31 5.39
N VAL A 832 -45.58 0.00 4.12
CA VAL A 832 -46.03 -1.34 3.71
C VAL A 832 -44.93 -2.38 3.93
N VAL A 833 -43.70 -2.10 3.48
CA VAL A 833 -42.55 -3.01 3.68
C VAL A 833 -42.19 -3.15 5.16
N GLU A 834 -42.25 -2.06 5.94
CA GLU A 834 -42.07 -2.12 7.40
C GLU A 834 -43.13 -3.02 8.06
N ALA A 835 -44.38 -2.99 7.59
CA ALA A 835 -45.42 -3.89 8.07
C ALA A 835 -45.13 -5.36 7.74
N GLN A 836 -44.59 -5.65 6.55
CA GLN A 836 -44.13 -7.01 6.19
C GLN A 836 -43.01 -7.49 7.12
N PHE A 837 -42.01 -6.64 7.41
CA PHE A 837 -40.95 -6.98 8.38
C PHE A 837 -41.52 -7.26 9.78
N ARG A 838 -42.47 -6.45 10.26
CA ARG A 838 -43.12 -6.69 11.55
C ARG A 838 -43.90 -8.00 11.58
N GLN A 839 -44.62 -8.30 10.50
CA GLN A 839 -45.34 -9.57 10.37
C GLN A 839 -44.36 -10.75 10.35
N TRP A 840 -43.28 -10.65 9.58
CA TRP A 840 -42.26 -11.70 9.54
C TRP A 840 -41.61 -11.93 10.90
N VAL A 841 -41.24 -10.87 11.65
CA VAL A 841 -40.69 -10.99 13.01
C VAL A 841 -41.70 -11.67 13.93
N HIS A 842 -42.98 -11.29 13.84
CA HIS A 842 -44.04 -11.92 14.62
C HIS A 842 -44.12 -13.41 14.35
N GLU A 843 -44.20 -13.83 13.09
CA GLU A 843 -44.23 -15.23 12.68
C GLU A 843 -42.95 -15.99 13.08
N ALA A 844 -41.77 -15.39 12.92
CA ALA A 844 -40.49 -15.99 13.29
C ALA A 844 -40.36 -16.22 14.80
N CYS A 845 -41.10 -15.47 15.63
CA CYS A 845 -41.13 -15.65 17.08
C CYS A 845 -42.26 -16.58 17.57
N ARG A 846 -43.13 -17.09 16.68
CA ARG A 846 -44.21 -18.03 17.06
C ARG A 846 -43.64 -19.44 17.26
N GLY A 847 -43.30 -19.80 18.49
CA GLY A 847 -42.97 -21.21 18.79
C GLY A 847 -42.11 -21.55 20.01
N THR A 848 -41.79 -20.60 20.89
CA THR A 848 -40.97 -20.89 22.09
C THR A 848 -41.75 -20.53 23.35
N GLU A 849 -42.48 -21.50 23.93
CA GLU A 849 -43.24 -21.32 25.18
C GLU A 849 -42.35 -20.91 26.38
N GLU A 850 -41.03 -21.08 26.28
CA GLU A 850 -40.06 -20.73 27.33
C GLU A 850 -39.34 -19.37 27.14
N HIS A 851 -39.36 -18.76 25.93
CA HIS A 851 -38.69 -17.48 25.66
C HIS A 851 -39.47 -16.62 24.64
N PRO A 852 -39.76 -15.33 24.92
CA PRO A 852 -40.53 -14.47 24.01
C PRO A 852 -39.76 -14.07 22.73
N TYR A 853 -38.45 -14.33 22.68
CA TYR A 853 -37.59 -14.11 21.52
C TYR A 853 -36.78 -15.38 21.25
N PRO A 854 -36.44 -15.68 19.97
CA PRO A 854 -35.69 -16.88 19.59
C PRO A 854 -34.17 -16.74 19.83
N PHE A 855 -33.78 -15.74 20.63
CA PHE A 855 -32.43 -15.48 21.12
C PHE A 855 -32.51 -14.98 22.57
N TRP A 856 -31.46 -15.24 23.36
CA TRP A 856 -31.34 -14.80 24.74
C TRP A 856 -29.94 -14.25 25.03
N ALA A 857 -29.83 -13.38 26.03
CA ALA A 857 -28.55 -12.90 26.53
C ALA A 857 -27.86 -14.00 27.34
N GLU A 858 -26.61 -14.32 27.02
CA GLU A 858 -25.80 -15.27 27.78
C GLU A 858 -24.82 -14.53 28.71
N GLU A 859 -24.72 -14.96 29.98
CA GLU A 859 -23.66 -14.49 30.88
C GLU A 859 -22.31 -15.02 30.36
N LEU A 860 -21.41 -14.10 29.99
CA LEU A 860 -20.09 -14.34 29.41
C LEU A 860 -19.38 -15.60 29.94
N ARG A 861 -19.39 -16.68 29.16
CA ARG A 861 -18.52 -17.85 29.34
C ARG A 861 -17.44 -17.92 28.26
N SER A 862 -16.42 -17.04 28.31
CA SER A 862 -15.05 -17.43 27.90
C SER A 862 -13.98 -16.33 28.06
N PRO A 863 -12.69 -16.73 28.16
CA PRO A 863 -11.60 -15.91 28.64
C PRO A 863 -10.91 -15.14 27.51
N GLY A 864 -10.84 -13.81 27.60
CA GLY A 864 -9.83 -13.06 26.82
C GLY A 864 -10.21 -11.73 26.18
N GLY A 865 -11.36 -11.11 26.47
CA GLY A 865 -11.61 -9.74 26.01
C GLY A 865 -12.92 -9.17 26.54
N ALA A 866 -12.88 -7.92 27.03
CA ALA A 866 -14.09 -7.17 27.33
C ALA A 866 -14.81 -6.86 26.01
N ILE A 867 -16.00 -7.43 25.82
CA ILE A 867 -16.89 -7.04 24.72
C ILE A 867 -17.41 -5.62 25.06
N PRO A 868 -17.49 -4.67 24.10
CA PRO A 868 -18.08 -3.35 24.35
C PRO A 868 -19.60 -3.38 24.57
N PHE A 869 -20.20 -4.57 24.54
CA PHE A 869 -21.63 -4.83 24.70
C PHE A 869 -21.87 -5.58 26.01
N ALA A 870 -22.93 -5.22 26.72
CA ALA A 870 -23.21 -5.76 28.06
C ALA A 870 -23.39 -7.29 28.09
N ASN A 871 -23.98 -7.89 27.05
CA ASN A 871 -24.20 -9.34 26.93
C ASN A 871 -24.06 -9.80 25.46
N ALA A 872 -23.58 -11.02 25.23
CA ALA A 872 -23.65 -11.68 23.92
C ALA A 872 -25.01 -12.37 23.74
N TYR A 873 -25.45 -12.55 22.49
CA TYR A 873 -26.66 -13.29 22.16
C TYR A 873 -26.34 -14.73 21.80
N ALA A 874 -27.10 -15.65 22.37
CA ALA A 874 -27.20 -17.03 21.89
C ALA A 874 -28.53 -17.19 21.13
N PHE A 875 -28.51 -18.01 20.08
CA PHE A 875 -29.69 -18.34 19.28
C PHE A 875 -30.07 -19.80 19.46
N LYS A 876 -31.34 -20.11 19.19
CA LYS A 876 -31.84 -21.49 19.17
C LYS A 876 -31.03 -22.42 18.25
N ASP A 877 -30.67 -21.91 17.07
CA ASP A 877 -29.90 -22.59 16.04
C ASP A 877 -29.23 -21.56 15.10
N GLY A 878 -28.29 -22.01 14.28
CA GLY A 878 -27.53 -21.13 13.39
C GLY A 878 -28.39 -20.44 12.32
N LEU A 879 -29.46 -21.09 11.85
CA LEU A 879 -30.36 -20.52 10.85
C LEU A 879 -31.18 -19.36 11.45
N THR A 880 -31.69 -19.54 12.67
CA THR A 880 -32.32 -18.49 13.46
C THR A 880 -31.35 -17.32 13.68
N GLY A 881 -30.09 -17.64 14.01
CA GLY A 881 -29.02 -16.64 14.09
C GLY A 881 -28.89 -15.81 12.81
N LEU A 882 -28.76 -16.48 11.66
CA LEU A 882 -28.68 -15.84 10.34
C LEU A 882 -29.90 -14.97 10.04
N MET A 883 -31.11 -15.45 10.34
CA MET A 883 -32.35 -14.69 10.15
C MET A 883 -32.31 -13.34 10.86
N PHE A 884 -31.91 -13.29 12.13
CA PHE A 884 -31.92 -12.04 12.90
C PHE A 884 -30.78 -11.09 12.55
N VAL A 885 -29.57 -11.60 12.26
CA VAL A 885 -28.47 -10.72 11.82
C VAL A 885 -28.74 -10.09 10.45
N TYR A 886 -29.40 -10.80 9.53
CA TYR A 886 -29.83 -10.23 8.25
C TYR A 886 -31.02 -9.27 8.39
N TYR A 887 -31.95 -9.55 9.32
CA TYR A 887 -33.01 -8.61 9.65
C TYR A 887 -32.43 -7.28 10.16
N TRP A 888 -31.53 -7.31 11.14
CA TRP A 888 -30.88 -6.09 11.64
C TRP A 888 -30.03 -5.40 10.57
N MET A 889 -29.32 -6.17 9.73
CA MET A 889 -28.57 -5.66 8.58
C MET A 889 -29.46 -4.84 7.63
N ALA A 890 -30.65 -5.34 7.30
CA ALA A 890 -31.58 -4.65 6.38
C ALA A 890 -32.22 -3.41 7.02
N MET A 891 -32.54 -3.48 8.30
CA MET A 891 -33.26 -2.42 8.99
C MET A 891 -32.42 -1.15 9.22
N ILE A 892 -31.10 -1.25 9.39
CA ILE A 892 -30.20 -0.09 9.58
C ILE A 892 -30.31 0.92 8.41
N PRO A 893 -29.99 0.56 7.14
CA PRO A 893 -30.13 1.48 6.02
C PRO A 893 -31.59 1.82 5.70
N PHE A 894 -32.54 0.91 5.99
CA PHE A 894 -33.96 1.16 5.73
C PHE A 894 -34.54 2.26 6.62
N ARG A 895 -34.27 2.22 7.92
CA ARG A 895 -34.73 3.25 8.87
C ARG A 895 -34.13 4.61 8.56
N PHE A 896 -32.82 4.66 8.29
CA PHE A 896 -32.15 5.88 7.86
C PHE A 896 -32.82 6.46 6.60
N SER A 897 -33.18 5.61 5.64
CA SER A 897 -33.81 6.08 4.40
C SER A 897 -35.26 6.58 4.61
N ILE A 898 -36.02 6.00 5.56
CA ILE A 898 -37.33 6.52 5.99
C ILE A 898 -37.19 7.91 6.62
N GLU A 899 -36.15 8.13 7.44
CA GLU A 899 -35.89 9.45 8.00
C GLU A 899 -35.59 10.48 6.90
N GLN A 900 -34.72 10.15 5.94
CA GLN A 900 -34.36 11.04 4.83
C GLN A 900 -35.58 11.40 3.96
N ILE A 901 -36.44 10.43 3.63
CA ILE A 901 -37.64 10.70 2.84
C ILE A 901 -38.66 11.54 3.63
N HIS A 902 -38.77 11.32 4.95
CA HIS A 902 -39.59 12.15 5.82
C HIS A 902 -39.08 13.59 5.84
N MET A 903 -37.77 13.82 6.01
CA MET A 903 -37.18 15.17 5.93
C MET A 903 -37.42 15.83 4.56
N ALA A 904 -37.33 15.06 3.48
CA ALA A 904 -37.62 15.53 2.12
C ALA A 904 -39.08 16.02 1.94
N ILE A 905 -40.06 15.40 2.60
CA ILE A 905 -41.46 15.84 2.54
C ILE A 905 -41.64 17.23 3.15
N PHE A 906 -41.01 17.47 4.30
CA PHE A 906 -41.13 18.70 5.08
C PHE A 906 -40.20 19.83 4.61
N GLN A 907 -39.35 19.59 3.61
CA GLN A 907 -38.54 20.64 3.01
C GLN A 907 -39.44 21.73 2.38
N PRO A 908 -39.12 23.02 2.57
CA PRO A 908 -39.84 24.11 1.91
C PRO A 908 -39.79 23.98 0.39
N VAL A 909 -40.94 24.08 -0.27
CA VAL A 909 -41.02 23.95 -1.73
C VAL A 909 -40.83 25.29 -2.43
N ILE A 910 -40.13 25.29 -3.56
CA ILE A 910 -39.78 26.50 -4.32
C ILE A 910 -40.92 27.02 -5.20
N ASP A 911 -41.92 26.18 -5.48
CA ASP A 911 -42.98 26.40 -6.46
C ASP A 911 -44.38 26.60 -5.85
N ALA A 912 -44.49 26.68 -4.52
CA ALA A 912 -45.75 26.98 -3.83
C ALA A 912 -45.61 28.04 -2.73
N TYR A 913 -46.45 29.06 -2.78
CA TYR A 913 -46.71 30.06 -1.72
C TYR A 913 -48.23 30.00 -1.43
N PRO A 914 -48.71 29.89 -0.17
CA PRO A 914 -48.07 30.18 1.11
C PRO A 914 -47.93 28.97 2.06
N ASN A 915 -48.26 27.73 1.63
CA ASN A 915 -48.25 26.56 2.50
C ASN A 915 -46.84 25.95 2.59
N ILE A 916 -46.04 26.53 3.49
CA ILE A 916 -44.65 26.14 3.75
C ILE A 916 -44.57 24.70 4.28
N TRP A 917 -45.56 24.25 5.06
CA TRP A 917 -45.59 22.95 5.74
C TRP A 917 -46.77 22.08 5.26
N PRO A 918 -46.53 20.83 4.81
CA PRO A 918 -47.60 19.94 4.39
C PRO A 918 -48.33 19.29 5.58
N GLU A 919 -49.65 19.16 5.50
CA GLU A 919 -50.41 18.24 6.36
C GLU A 919 -50.35 16.84 5.77
N LEU A 920 -49.79 15.88 6.52
CA LEU A 920 -49.72 14.48 6.10
C LEU A 920 -51.04 13.73 6.42
N PRO A 921 -51.55 12.89 5.50
CA PRO A 921 -52.62 11.94 5.78
C PRO A 921 -52.31 11.09 7.03
N PRO A 922 -53.31 10.66 7.82
CA PRO A 922 -53.09 9.89 9.05
C PRO A 922 -52.23 8.63 8.87
N ASN A 923 -52.31 7.98 7.71
CA ASN A 923 -51.53 6.79 7.36
C ASN A 923 -50.07 7.07 7.00
N LEU A 924 -49.64 8.33 6.92
CA LEU A 924 -48.27 8.77 6.68
C LEU A 924 -47.66 9.52 7.87
N GLN A 925 -48.42 9.72 8.94
CA GLN A 925 -47.94 10.35 10.17
C GLN A 925 -47.10 9.34 10.96
N ILE A 926 -45.79 9.58 11.00
CA ILE A 926 -44.81 8.76 11.73
C ILE A 926 -44.13 9.59 12.81
N ASP A 927 -43.58 8.92 13.83
CA ASP A 927 -42.64 9.53 14.76
C ASP A 927 -41.22 9.38 14.20
N PRO A 928 -40.56 10.46 13.72
CA PRO A 928 -39.22 10.38 13.15
C PRO A 928 -38.17 9.93 14.18
N THR A 929 -38.40 10.12 15.49
CA THR A 929 -37.44 9.73 16.53
C THR A 929 -37.22 8.23 16.59
N HIS A 930 -38.19 7.41 16.19
CA HIS A 930 -38.07 5.95 16.09
C HIS A 930 -37.07 5.49 15.02
N TYR A 931 -36.67 6.37 14.10
CA TYR A 931 -35.79 6.07 12.98
C TYR A 931 -34.37 6.63 13.16
N GLN A 932 -34.14 7.43 14.20
CA GLN A 932 -32.88 8.17 14.44
C GLN A 932 -31.75 7.32 15.03
N ASP A 933 -32.06 6.18 15.64
CA ASP A 933 -31.06 5.37 16.35
C ASP A 933 -30.89 3.98 15.74
N GLY A 934 -29.91 3.85 14.84
CA GLY A 934 -29.45 2.56 14.31
C GLY A 934 -28.50 1.80 15.25
N ARG A 935 -28.09 2.39 16.38
CA ARG A 935 -27.04 1.85 17.24
C ARG A 935 -27.41 0.53 17.88
N GLU A 936 -28.65 0.39 18.33
CA GLU A 936 -29.11 -0.85 18.95
C GLU A 936 -29.16 -2.01 17.94
N MET A 937 -29.49 -1.73 16.67
CA MET A 937 -29.44 -2.76 15.62
C MET A 937 -28.00 -3.16 15.28
N ALA A 938 -27.09 -2.18 15.17
CA ALA A 938 -25.67 -2.46 14.96
C ALA A 938 -25.06 -3.22 16.15
N ALA A 939 -25.47 -2.90 17.39
CA ALA A 939 -25.10 -3.63 18.59
C ALA A 939 -25.67 -5.05 18.59
N ASN A 940 -26.94 -5.25 18.20
CA ASN A 940 -27.55 -6.58 18.10
C ASN A 940 -26.82 -7.50 17.11
N ILE A 941 -26.39 -6.97 15.96
CA ILE A 941 -25.52 -7.70 15.03
C ILE A 941 -24.27 -8.17 15.78
N CYS A 942 -23.54 -7.25 16.42
CA CYS A 942 -22.30 -7.59 17.11
C CYS A 942 -22.50 -8.60 18.26
N ARG A 943 -23.59 -8.48 19.03
CA ARG A 943 -23.93 -9.42 20.10
C ARG A 943 -24.20 -10.83 19.57
N GLY A 944 -24.75 -10.96 18.35
CA GLY A 944 -25.07 -12.25 17.74
C GLY A 944 -23.94 -12.90 16.93
N LEU A 945 -23.01 -12.11 16.38
CA LEU A 945 -22.03 -12.58 15.39
C LEU A 945 -21.22 -13.82 15.83
N ASP A 946 -20.73 -13.87 17.07
CA ASP A 946 -19.96 -15.02 17.56
C ASP A 946 -20.82 -16.29 17.69
N SER A 947 -22.06 -16.19 18.21
CA SER A 947 -22.96 -17.34 18.32
C SER A 947 -23.35 -17.92 16.94
N VAL A 948 -23.56 -17.06 15.95
CA VAL A 948 -23.84 -17.53 14.58
C VAL A 948 -22.58 -18.13 13.96
N LEU A 949 -21.40 -17.55 14.18
CA LEU A 949 -20.13 -18.09 13.68
C LEU A 949 -19.82 -19.48 14.22
N ASP A 950 -20.12 -19.72 15.50
CA ASP A 950 -19.88 -21.00 16.15
C ASP A 950 -20.78 -22.11 15.59
N SER A 951 -22.05 -21.78 15.28
CA SER A 951 -23.07 -22.73 14.84
C SER A 951 -23.15 -22.91 13.31
N THR A 952 -22.75 -21.93 12.51
CA THR A 952 -22.90 -21.99 11.05
C THR A 952 -21.82 -22.84 10.36
N VAL A 953 -22.23 -23.53 9.30
CA VAL A 953 -21.36 -24.20 8.32
C VAL A 953 -20.99 -23.29 7.14
N GLN A 954 -21.55 -22.07 7.07
CA GLN A 954 -21.32 -21.13 5.98
C GLN A 954 -20.91 -19.76 6.53
N PRO A 955 -19.64 -19.61 6.97
CA PRO A 955 -19.18 -18.39 7.64
C PRO A 955 -19.30 -17.12 6.78
N ASP A 956 -19.24 -17.24 5.44
CA ASP A 956 -19.35 -16.11 4.50
C ASP A 956 -20.67 -15.33 4.63
N MET A 957 -21.73 -15.96 5.14
CA MET A 957 -23.02 -15.30 5.39
C MET A 957 -22.94 -14.17 6.44
N LEU A 958 -21.88 -14.11 7.25
CA LEU A 958 -21.71 -13.07 8.27
C LEU A 958 -21.06 -11.80 7.73
N LEU A 959 -20.56 -11.81 6.50
CA LEU A 959 -19.87 -10.66 5.89
C LEU A 959 -20.79 -9.45 5.69
N GLY A 960 -21.99 -9.66 5.15
CA GLY A 960 -22.99 -8.61 4.94
C GLY A 960 -23.36 -7.90 6.25
N PRO A 961 -23.86 -8.64 7.27
CA PRO A 961 -24.20 -8.05 8.56
C PRO A 961 -23.02 -7.35 9.25
N MET A 962 -21.83 -7.98 9.26
CA MET A 962 -20.62 -7.38 9.82
C MET A 962 -20.25 -6.07 9.13
N THR A 963 -20.37 -5.99 7.80
CA THR A 963 -20.04 -4.79 7.01
C THR A 963 -21.00 -3.65 7.33
N VAL A 964 -22.31 -3.91 7.37
CA VAL A 964 -23.30 -2.87 7.73
C VAL A 964 -23.05 -2.34 9.14
N ALA A 965 -22.75 -3.21 10.10
CA ALA A 965 -22.40 -2.78 11.46
C ALA A 965 -21.10 -1.95 11.49
N MET A 966 -20.07 -2.38 10.75
CA MET A 966 -18.80 -1.66 10.64
C MET A 966 -18.99 -0.28 10.02
N ASP A 967 -19.73 -0.16 8.92
CA ASP A 967 -19.98 1.11 8.24
C ASP A 967 -20.84 2.05 9.09
N PHE A 968 -21.80 1.50 9.85
CA PHE A 968 -22.55 2.26 10.84
C PHE A 968 -21.62 2.86 11.89
N TYR A 969 -20.77 2.06 12.55
CA TYR A 969 -19.85 2.58 13.58
C TYR A 969 -18.76 3.48 13.01
N ARG A 970 -18.29 3.26 11.79
CA ARG A 970 -17.37 4.19 11.10
C ARG A 970 -18.03 5.53 10.84
N SER A 971 -19.29 5.53 10.41
CA SER A 971 -20.08 6.75 10.21
C SER A 971 -20.34 7.47 11.53
N LEU A 972 -20.67 6.72 12.59
CA LEU A 972 -20.83 7.25 13.95
C LEU A 972 -19.52 7.87 14.46
N ASN A 973 -18.38 7.18 14.31
CA ASN A 973 -17.07 7.68 14.71
C ASN A 973 -16.68 8.93 13.91
N ALA A 974 -16.97 8.96 12.61
CA ALA A 974 -16.75 10.14 11.78
C ALA A 974 -17.60 11.34 12.24
N ALA A 975 -18.83 11.11 12.71
CA ALA A 975 -19.76 12.15 13.14
C ALA A 975 -19.53 12.64 14.59
N SER A 976 -19.29 11.73 15.54
CA SER A 976 -19.25 12.03 16.98
C SER A 976 -18.03 11.50 17.75
N GLN A 977 -17.09 10.82 17.08
CA GLN A 977 -15.96 10.08 17.72
C GLN A 977 -16.40 8.92 18.64
N ASP A 978 -17.67 8.51 18.58
CA ASP A 978 -18.17 7.31 19.27
C ASP A 978 -18.01 6.06 18.40
N GLY A 979 -18.08 4.86 18.99
CA GLY A 979 -18.05 3.60 18.23
C GLY A 979 -16.67 2.98 18.02
N VAL A 980 -15.60 3.59 18.58
CA VAL A 980 -14.21 3.11 18.40
C VAL A 980 -14.01 1.70 18.97
N LEU A 981 -14.60 1.38 20.13
CA LEU A 981 -14.46 0.06 20.75
C LEU A 981 -15.17 -1.01 19.93
N GLU A 982 -16.33 -0.68 19.37
CA GLU A 982 -17.12 -1.53 18.49
C GLU A 982 -16.39 -1.80 17.16
N ILE A 983 -15.72 -0.79 16.59
CA ILE A 983 -14.84 -0.95 15.42
C ILE A 983 -13.70 -1.93 15.73
N LEU A 984 -12.98 -1.73 16.85
CA LEU A 984 -11.90 -2.62 17.27
C LEU A 984 -12.38 -4.06 17.52
N TRP A 985 -13.58 -4.20 18.10
CA TRP A 985 -14.19 -5.51 18.33
C TRP A 985 -14.54 -6.22 17.00
N LEU A 986 -15.14 -5.50 16.05
CA LEU A 986 -15.45 -6.02 14.72
C LEU A 986 -14.18 -6.38 13.92
N ASP A 987 -13.10 -5.60 14.04
CA ASP A 987 -11.80 -5.97 13.47
C ASP A 987 -11.20 -7.22 14.13
N GLY A 988 -11.45 -7.41 15.44
CA GLY A 988 -11.15 -8.66 16.12
C GLY A 988 -12.01 -9.83 15.63
N PHE A 989 -13.29 -9.59 15.35
CA PHE A 989 -14.22 -10.59 14.79
C PHE A 989 -13.78 -11.06 13.40
N LYS A 990 -13.27 -10.17 12.53
CA LYS A 990 -12.70 -10.56 11.23
C LYS A 990 -11.66 -11.67 11.34
N LYS A 991 -10.83 -11.64 12.39
CA LYS A 991 -9.82 -12.68 12.65
C LYS A 991 -10.45 -14.02 13.05
N ARG A 992 -11.53 -13.99 13.83
CA ARG A 992 -12.28 -15.20 14.22
C ARG A 992 -13.04 -15.79 13.04
N LEU A 993 -13.69 -14.94 12.24
CA LEU A 993 -14.31 -15.32 10.99
C LEU A 993 -13.31 -16.00 10.06
N TRP A 994 -12.10 -15.42 9.93
CA TRP A 994 -11.03 -16.04 9.16
C TRP A 994 -10.63 -17.41 9.70
N ALA A 995 -10.42 -17.52 11.01
CA ALA A 995 -10.03 -18.78 11.64
C ALA A 995 -11.09 -19.88 11.41
N LYS A 996 -12.39 -19.54 11.47
CA LYS A 996 -13.49 -20.47 11.14
C LYS A 996 -13.44 -20.90 9.68
N ALA A 997 -13.28 -19.95 8.75
CA ALA A 997 -13.14 -20.25 7.33
C ALA A 997 -11.94 -21.18 7.07
N GLN A 998 -10.78 -20.91 7.67
CA GLN A 998 -9.59 -21.76 7.56
C GLN A 998 -9.80 -23.15 8.15
N ALA A 999 -10.57 -23.28 9.24
CA ALA A 999 -10.95 -24.57 9.80
C ALA A 999 -11.80 -25.39 8.83
N VAL A 1000 -12.83 -24.77 8.21
CA VAL A 1000 -13.64 -25.40 7.16
C VAL A 1000 -12.77 -25.79 5.97
N THR A 1001 -11.89 -24.90 5.51
CA THR A 1001 -10.92 -25.18 4.44
C THR A 1001 -10.04 -26.39 4.75
N SER A 1002 -9.52 -26.49 5.98
CA SER A 1002 -8.66 -27.60 6.39
C SER A 1002 -9.42 -28.93 6.35
N VAL A 1003 -10.71 -28.94 6.71
CA VAL A 1003 -11.59 -30.10 6.55
C VAL A 1003 -11.79 -30.42 5.07
N LEU A 1004 -12.00 -29.43 4.20
CA LEU A 1004 -12.16 -29.68 2.77
C LEU A 1004 -10.90 -30.27 2.11
N GLN A 1005 -9.71 -29.80 2.49
CA GLN A 1005 -8.42 -30.28 1.97
C GLN A 1005 -8.06 -31.71 2.39
N ALA A 1006 -8.57 -32.17 3.54
CA ALA A 1006 -8.25 -33.49 4.07
C ALA A 1006 -8.88 -34.66 3.30
N HIS A 1007 -9.74 -34.37 2.31
CA HIS A 1007 -10.61 -35.38 1.71
C HIS A 1007 -10.59 -35.40 0.17
N LYS A 1008 -11.03 -36.53 -0.40
CA LYS A 1008 -11.23 -36.71 -1.84
C LYS A 1008 -12.63 -36.29 -2.26
N TRP A 1009 -12.73 -35.63 -3.41
CA TRP A 1009 -13.97 -35.04 -3.92
C TRP A 1009 -14.29 -35.49 -5.34
N THR A 1010 -15.59 -35.52 -5.66
CA THR A 1010 -16.11 -35.73 -7.01
C THR A 1010 -16.79 -34.43 -7.46
N GLU A 1011 -16.38 -33.86 -8.59
CA GLU A 1011 -17.04 -32.69 -9.17
C GLU A 1011 -18.42 -33.08 -9.73
N VAL A 1012 -19.45 -32.33 -9.34
CA VAL A 1012 -20.85 -32.55 -9.75
C VAL A 1012 -21.26 -31.56 -10.82
N THR A 1013 -20.89 -30.28 -10.68
CA THR A 1013 -21.28 -29.21 -11.62
C THR A 1013 -20.31 -28.04 -11.52
N LYS A 1014 -20.07 -27.40 -12.67
CA LYS A 1014 -19.37 -26.13 -12.82
C LYS A 1014 -20.36 -25.06 -13.30
N PHE A 1015 -20.28 -23.86 -12.73
CA PHE A 1015 -21.28 -22.79 -12.88
C PHE A 1015 -20.71 -21.56 -13.56
#